data_AF-A0A1I2GQ24-F1
#
_entry.id   AF-A0A1I2GQ24-F1
#
_cell.length_a   1.000
_cell.length_b   1.000
_cell.length_c   1.000
_cell.angle_alpha   90.00
_cell.angle_beta   90.00
_cell.angle_gamma   90.00
#
_symmetry.space_group_name_H-M   'P 1'
#
loop_
_entity.id
_entity.type
_entity.pdbx_description
1 polymer ?
#
loop_
_entity_poly.entity_id
_entity_poly.type
_entity_poly.pdbx_seq_one_letter_code
_entity_poly.pdbx_strand_id
1 'polypeptide(L)'
;MKKRKWFSAACSCLLVLSMLVTAFPAYAADEQQNGGNSAGVSAAVRDDFTEQELKDNDYILYFVNAGDTTPSTVEGTDKFGLYSSVTEQVYGADAVTGKKWGLVTTTTGTRTGDASTKLGTLRYYNGTQVREKAIEYKFELPEDSYDITFGFKNPWSGRSVNMVVNGTNLSGEYAIGEYDAVKEVTYRNVSITGNEMQVRVQGPSSAALSNYNDPMLSYIIVRLNVTIPLSDLGEKLDEARDEAADVKYTRYSVQVLNDAIATAASVFDALSANGTDIQDPAVQEQIRSAIATLNAALAQLSLDVPNTSFKPGAVWNDTSGALIQAHGGGIIYDEHTQKYYWYGEDKTNGYLPARGVRVYSSTDLYNWEDHGLALTAIESMDDFTNDPLISELYAGRTDQASILNDIGTNRIIERPKVIYNDATGKYVMWMHTDGPSETSTANYAKAEAGYALSDSPLGPFVYGESHRMDRAPADATYNGQPNQPGMARDMTLFKDDDGTAYLVYSSEENMTMYISKLNEEYTDIVGWHKDGNVERDTEYKAEYGVDYVRVFPGGQREAPALFKYQGKYYMITSGATGWDPNLGKYTVADDIFGEWKPMRDVAPGSSTTFGSQSTHVLPIDPAAGKFLYMGDRWDKNDLKNSRYIWLPIEFGQNDEIALRWRDEWTLGELNSMGRITIDTPLPSQTAIGKVPVLPDTVQITVSGGSQTTAAIAWNATPELFARPGIVTLKGTLSGAVNKTIEQHIYVVPDRSAYFVHAGGAATADYNDMISYMDDTLINKGAIDQKYDPDNGQNWGYVGDITSSSGTDSGDLFASLRYLKSGTGDDLSYRFDIANGEYDVYVGLYDPWSQYNPGTRKAHIVINDEIKTNSYTFSASRDVLGYEDVNVSEGKLALTVRRAVSGAPNPQISWIMIVDKEQTAAQAANRLGEIAAPAQGAVQLTLPEAPEGFTLAIKSSNSEIIGTDGTITPPGQATTVQLELEVTRLSDQTSATVVRTVIVPAKASSGGGTDPGTNPGTNPGTNPGTNPGSGSGSNPGSGSGSGNGTNPGTTPGGGTGTGTDTGTNPGTNPPAFPDVSHHWAGAAIGKLTEQGIMQGYPDGTFQPDKKMNRAEFMTIIFRFLKLDTAAGSSKFSDVSEGAWYAGSVNALVNEGIVSGFADGSFKPSQEITREEAFVILYRAIKGQLAAGTTSGEGGFKDSGSISAWAAEAVQALADHGLISGYKDGSIKPEQSINRAEIATIIAKLLQEQQ
;
A
#
# COMPACT_ATOMS: atom_id res chain seq x y z
N MET A 1 -9.94 -58.14 3.88
CA MET A 1 -10.25 -59.12 2.80
C MET A 1 -10.45 -58.35 1.49
N LYS A 2 -9.65 -58.69 0.47
CA LYS A 2 -9.74 -58.40 -0.99
C LYS A 2 -10.06 -56.95 -1.43
N LYS A 3 -9.04 -56.09 -1.65
CA LYS A 3 -8.31 -55.78 -2.92
C LYS A 3 -9.22 -55.10 -3.97
N ARG A 4 -8.96 -53.89 -4.48
CA ARG A 4 -7.72 -53.39 -5.09
C ARG A 4 -7.54 -51.86 -4.94
N LYS A 5 -6.27 -51.44 -4.86
CA LYS A 5 -5.75 -50.08 -4.91
C LYS A 5 -4.88 -49.90 -6.19
N TRP A 6 -4.98 -48.72 -6.81
CA TRP A 6 -3.95 -47.79 -7.34
C TRP A 6 -2.81 -48.30 -8.26
N PHE A 7 -2.38 -47.48 -9.23
CA PHE A 7 -0.96 -47.13 -9.46
C PHE A 7 -0.76 -45.91 -10.39
N SER A 8 0.31 -45.14 -10.13
CA SER A 8 0.81 -43.97 -10.85
C SER A 8 2.14 -44.26 -11.58
N ALA A 9 2.51 -43.32 -12.47
CA ALA A 9 3.86 -42.83 -12.82
C ALA A 9 4.85 -43.60 -13.75
N ALA A 10 5.35 -42.80 -14.72
CA ALA A 10 6.73 -42.64 -15.23
C ALA A 10 7.29 -43.50 -16.40
N CYS A 11 7.58 -42.77 -17.51
CA CYS A 11 8.74 -42.72 -18.43
C CYS A 11 9.59 -43.97 -18.80
N SER A 12 9.76 -44.15 -20.13
CA SER A 12 11.06 -44.21 -20.88
C SER A 12 11.12 -45.22 -22.05
N CYS A 13 11.26 -44.66 -23.26
CA CYS A 13 12.09 -45.05 -24.42
C CYS A 13 12.02 -46.42 -25.16
N LEU A 14 11.88 -46.27 -26.49
CA LEU A 14 12.52 -46.98 -27.64
C LEU A 14 11.85 -48.22 -28.29
N LEU A 15 11.48 -47.98 -29.57
CA LEU A 15 11.58 -48.84 -30.78
C LEU A 15 10.86 -50.20 -30.82
N VAL A 16 9.91 -50.36 -31.77
CA VAL A 16 10.03 -51.15 -33.02
C VAL A 16 8.71 -51.12 -33.82
N LEU A 17 8.80 -50.57 -35.03
CA LEU A 17 8.22 -50.98 -36.34
C LEU A 17 6.96 -51.89 -36.42
N SER A 18 5.94 -51.43 -37.14
CA SER A 18 5.37 -52.07 -38.37
C SER A 18 4.11 -51.34 -38.87
N MET A 19 4.24 -50.50 -39.90
CA MET A 19 3.64 -50.61 -41.26
C MET A 19 2.27 -51.28 -41.40
N LEU A 20 1.30 -50.53 -41.93
CA LEU A 20 0.43 -51.00 -43.02
C LEU A 20 -0.06 -49.81 -43.87
N VAL A 21 0.22 -49.94 -45.17
CA VAL A 21 -0.02 -49.01 -46.28
C VAL A 21 -1.32 -49.39 -46.99
N THR A 22 -2.10 -48.40 -47.41
CA THR A 22 -2.93 -48.41 -48.64
C THR A 22 -3.03 -46.95 -49.13
N ALA A 23 -2.27 -46.50 -50.12
CA ALA A 23 -2.43 -46.68 -51.57
C ALA A 23 -3.49 -45.76 -52.20
N PHE A 24 -3.03 -44.70 -52.87
CA PHE A 24 -3.65 -44.08 -54.06
C PHE A 24 -2.52 -43.58 -54.99
N PRO A 25 -2.77 -43.45 -56.30
CA PRO A 25 -1.94 -44.05 -57.34
C PRO A 25 -0.90 -43.08 -57.90
N ALA A 26 0.23 -43.65 -58.28
CA ALA A 26 1.20 -43.01 -59.16
C ALA A 26 0.59 -42.83 -60.56
N TYR A 27 0.61 -41.59 -61.05
CA TYR A 27 0.68 -41.33 -62.48
C TYR A 27 2.10 -40.83 -62.78
N ALA A 28 2.77 -41.51 -63.69
CA ALA A 28 4.08 -41.16 -64.22
C ALA A 28 3.96 -40.86 -65.73
N ALA A 29 4.94 -40.09 -66.20
CA ALA A 29 5.18 -39.58 -67.57
C ALA A 29 4.33 -38.34 -67.92
N ASP A 30 4.90 -37.22 -68.38
CA ASP A 30 5.97 -37.10 -69.37
C ASP A 30 6.92 -35.92 -69.08
N GLU A 31 8.23 -36.16 -69.26
CA GLU A 31 9.17 -35.12 -69.67
C GLU A 31 8.80 -34.71 -71.11
N GLN A 32 8.00 -33.66 -71.25
CA GLN A 32 7.98 -32.86 -72.48
C GLN A 32 8.24 -31.41 -72.13
N GLN A 33 9.31 -30.91 -72.75
CA GLN A 33 9.67 -29.51 -72.84
C GLN A 33 8.44 -28.63 -73.09
N ASN A 34 8.11 -27.79 -72.12
CA ASN A 34 7.48 -26.51 -72.39
C ASN A 34 8.13 -25.47 -71.50
N GLY A 35 8.96 -24.63 -72.11
CA GLY A 35 9.64 -23.54 -71.43
C GLY A 35 8.62 -22.58 -70.82
N GLY A 36 8.70 -22.42 -69.51
CA GLY A 36 8.06 -21.35 -68.76
C GLY A 36 9.11 -20.78 -67.83
N ASN A 37 9.60 -19.59 -68.15
CA ASN A 37 10.64 -18.86 -67.42
C ASN A 37 10.44 -18.91 -65.90
N SER A 38 11.55 -19.11 -65.18
CA SER A 38 11.78 -18.51 -63.87
C SER A 38 11.57 -16.99 -63.99
N ALA A 39 10.33 -16.53 -63.81
CA ALA A 39 9.97 -15.15 -64.01
C ALA A 39 10.19 -14.36 -62.72
N GLY A 40 11.14 -13.42 -62.74
CA GLY A 40 11.03 -12.20 -61.94
C GLY A 40 12.11 -11.88 -60.90
N VAL A 41 13.32 -12.43 -60.96
CA VAL A 41 14.44 -11.94 -60.13
C VAL A 41 15.65 -11.69 -61.02
N SER A 42 16.31 -10.53 -60.95
CA SER A 42 17.55 -10.32 -61.70
C SER A 42 18.61 -11.33 -61.28
N ALA A 43 19.35 -11.84 -62.27
CA ALA A 43 20.48 -12.73 -62.03
C ALA A 43 21.51 -12.14 -61.05
N ALA A 44 21.62 -10.81 -61.00
CA ALA A 44 22.61 -10.10 -60.19
C ALA A 44 22.31 -10.09 -58.68
N VAL A 45 21.04 -10.06 -58.24
CA VAL A 45 20.73 -10.21 -56.79
C VAL A 45 20.89 -11.66 -56.35
N ARG A 46 20.56 -12.62 -57.23
CA ARG A 46 20.74 -14.07 -56.97
C ARG A 46 22.19 -14.52 -56.95
N ASP A 47 23.12 -13.71 -57.45
CA ASP A 47 24.56 -13.93 -57.27
C ASP A 47 25.00 -13.61 -55.83
N ASP A 48 24.29 -12.72 -55.13
CA ASP A 48 24.58 -12.28 -53.76
C ASP A 48 23.84 -13.11 -52.69
N PHE A 49 22.62 -13.59 -52.96
CA PHE A 49 21.80 -14.38 -52.03
C PHE A 49 21.04 -15.52 -52.70
N THR A 50 20.81 -16.60 -51.95
CA THR A 50 19.92 -17.68 -52.36
C THR A 50 18.45 -17.23 -52.33
N GLU A 51 17.60 -17.92 -53.09
CA GLU A 51 16.15 -17.64 -53.07
C GLU A 51 15.53 -17.83 -51.67
N GLN A 52 16.05 -18.79 -50.90
CA GLN A 52 15.57 -19.02 -49.53
C GLN A 52 15.96 -17.89 -48.60
N GLU A 53 17.20 -17.38 -48.66
CA GLU A 53 17.62 -16.21 -47.87
C GLU A 53 16.79 -14.97 -48.21
N LEU A 54 16.45 -14.77 -49.49
CA LEU A 54 15.56 -13.70 -49.91
C LEU A 54 14.14 -13.87 -49.35
N LYS A 55 13.56 -15.08 -49.41
CA LYS A 55 12.24 -15.39 -48.81
C LYS A 55 12.25 -15.20 -47.29
N ASP A 56 13.24 -15.76 -46.61
CA ASP A 56 13.40 -15.68 -45.15
C ASP A 56 13.57 -14.24 -44.68
N ASN A 57 14.01 -13.32 -45.55
CA ASN A 57 14.15 -11.90 -45.27
C ASN A 57 13.06 -10.99 -45.88
N ASP A 58 11.93 -11.56 -46.32
CA ASP A 58 10.81 -10.85 -46.97
C ASP A 58 11.25 -10.00 -48.17
N TYR A 59 12.31 -10.44 -48.85
CA TYR A 59 12.96 -9.77 -49.96
C TYR A 59 13.47 -8.36 -49.63
N ILE A 60 13.62 -8.02 -48.34
CA ILE A 60 14.12 -6.72 -47.88
C ILE A 60 15.63 -6.65 -48.11
N LEU A 61 16.06 -5.69 -48.92
CA LEU A 61 17.46 -5.44 -49.21
C LEU A 61 18.02 -4.29 -48.38
N TYR A 62 17.21 -3.27 -48.13
CA TYR A 62 17.54 -2.17 -47.21
C TYR A 62 16.34 -1.85 -46.32
N PHE A 63 16.62 -1.65 -45.03
CA PHE A 63 15.67 -1.09 -44.07
C PHE A 63 16.32 0.15 -43.44
N VAL A 64 15.65 1.29 -43.56
CA VAL A 64 16.13 2.56 -43.01
C VAL A 64 15.24 2.99 -41.85
N ASN A 65 15.75 3.08 -40.63
CA ASN A 65 15.07 3.73 -39.51
C ASN A 65 15.51 5.20 -39.41
N ALA A 66 14.78 6.10 -40.04
CA ALA A 66 15.20 7.48 -40.23
C ALA A 66 15.11 8.30 -38.93
N GLY A 67 16.25 8.89 -38.56
CA GLY A 67 16.37 9.77 -37.39
C GLY A 67 16.93 9.06 -36.16
N ASP A 68 17.27 7.79 -36.28
CA ASP A 68 17.94 7.03 -35.24
C ASP A 68 19.47 7.20 -35.35
N THR A 69 20.14 7.35 -34.21
CA THR A 69 21.59 7.56 -34.17
C THR A 69 22.40 6.28 -34.05
N THR A 70 21.76 5.15 -33.71
CA THR A 70 22.43 3.85 -33.50
C THR A 70 21.46 2.65 -33.56
N PRO A 71 21.16 2.10 -34.74
CA PRO A 71 20.30 0.93 -34.80
C PRO A 71 20.94 -0.22 -35.60
N SER A 72 21.09 -1.33 -34.90
CA SER A 72 21.41 -2.69 -35.34
C SER A 72 20.25 -3.69 -35.05
N THR A 73 19.07 -3.23 -34.61
CA THR A 73 17.83 -4.02 -34.51
C THR A 73 16.68 -3.40 -35.29
N VAL A 74 15.71 -4.26 -35.60
CA VAL A 74 14.43 -3.97 -36.26
C VAL A 74 13.33 -4.48 -35.33
N GLU A 75 12.19 -3.80 -35.28
CA GLU A 75 11.12 -4.07 -34.32
C GLU A 75 10.20 -5.21 -34.79
N GLY A 76 9.76 -6.07 -33.86
CA GLY A 76 8.67 -7.02 -34.10
C GLY A 76 8.97 -8.02 -35.22
N THR A 77 8.15 -7.99 -36.28
CA THR A 77 8.31 -8.84 -37.48
C THR A 77 9.08 -8.14 -38.61
N ASP A 78 9.54 -6.90 -38.44
CA ASP A 78 10.40 -6.26 -39.44
C ASP A 78 11.76 -6.97 -39.50
N LYS A 79 12.40 -6.93 -40.67
CA LYS A 79 13.68 -7.61 -40.91
C LYS A 79 14.73 -6.61 -41.39
N PHE A 80 15.97 -6.86 -40.98
CA PHE A 80 17.11 -6.08 -41.43
C PHE A 80 17.26 -6.20 -42.94
N GLY A 81 17.76 -5.17 -43.63
CA GLY A 81 18.05 -5.32 -45.05
C GLY A 81 19.28 -6.21 -45.29
N LEU A 82 19.21 -7.15 -46.23
CA LEU A 82 20.34 -8.04 -46.56
C LEU A 82 21.60 -7.31 -47.03
N TYR A 83 21.47 -6.09 -47.56
CA TYR A 83 22.59 -5.23 -47.97
C TYR A 83 23.00 -4.19 -46.91
N SER A 84 22.45 -4.25 -45.71
CA SER A 84 22.73 -3.31 -44.61
C SER A 84 23.08 -4.04 -43.31
N SER A 85 24.00 -3.49 -42.52
CA SER A 85 24.29 -3.96 -41.15
C SER A 85 23.90 -2.97 -40.05
N VAL A 86 23.52 -1.76 -40.46
CA VAL A 86 22.88 -0.74 -39.61
C VAL A 86 21.58 -0.28 -40.26
N THR A 87 20.62 0.26 -39.51
CA THR A 87 19.36 0.77 -40.11
C THR A 87 19.42 2.25 -40.43
N GLU A 88 20.52 2.95 -40.13
CA GLU A 88 20.79 4.25 -40.76
C GLU A 88 22.29 4.55 -40.75
N GLN A 89 22.79 5.15 -41.84
CA GLN A 89 24.14 5.71 -41.89
C GLN A 89 24.20 6.90 -42.85
N VAL A 90 25.28 7.68 -42.77
CA VAL A 90 25.63 8.64 -43.82
C VAL A 90 26.06 7.87 -45.07
N TYR A 91 25.71 8.37 -46.26
CA TYR A 91 26.02 7.71 -47.52
C TYR A 91 27.50 7.32 -47.63
N GLY A 92 27.75 6.02 -47.66
CA GLY A 92 29.07 5.41 -47.62
C GLY A 92 28.98 3.89 -47.71
N ALA A 93 30.12 3.20 -47.75
CA ALA A 93 30.14 1.74 -47.73
C ALA A 93 29.73 1.22 -46.34
N ASP A 94 28.74 0.33 -46.31
CA ASP A 94 28.36 -0.43 -45.13
C ASP A 94 29.55 -1.24 -44.61
N ALA A 95 29.76 -1.22 -43.29
CA ALA A 95 30.95 -1.79 -42.68
C ALA A 95 31.03 -3.32 -42.78
N VAL A 96 29.89 -4.01 -42.96
CA VAL A 96 29.81 -5.47 -43.02
C VAL A 96 29.55 -5.94 -44.44
N THR A 97 28.54 -5.38 -45.12
CA THR A 97 28.13 -5.85 -46.45
C THR A 97 28.98 -5.26 -47.58
N GLY A 98 29.66 -4.15 -47.32
CA GLY A 98 30.46 -3.41 -48.30
C GLY A 98 29.64 -2.62 -49.34
N LYS A 99 28.30 -2.72 -49.32
CA LYS A 99 27.42 -2.00 -50.24
C LYS A 99 27.32 -0.52 -49.85
N LYS A 100 27.32 0.38 -50.83
CA LYS A 100 27.23 1.83 -50.58
C LYS A 100 25.78 2.28 -50.40
N TRP A 101 25.43 2.80 -49.24
CA TRP A 101 24.11 3.34 -49.02
C TRP A 101 24.10 4.37 -47.87
N GLY A 102 22.99 5.11 -47.73
CA GLY A 102 22.75 5.99 -46.59
C GLY A 102 22.26 7.38 -46.93
N LEU A 103 22.12 8.21 -45.90
CA LEU A 103 21.68 9.60 -45.94
C LEU A 103 22.71 10.49 -46.64
N VAL A 104 22.27 11.23 -47.66
CA VAL A 104 23.05 12.21 -48.40
C VAL A 104 22.84 13.62 -47.86
N THR A 105 21.64 13.95 -47.41
CA THR A 105 21.31 15.29 -46.91
C THR A 105 22.05 15.60 -45.62
N THR A 106 22.86 16.65 -45.60
CA THR A 106 23.64 17.08 -44.43
C THR A 106 22.88 18.04 -43.51
N THR A 107 21.77 18.62 -43.98
CA THR A 107 20.93 19.57 -43.23
C THR A 107 19.63 18.92 -42.75
N THR A 108 19.75 18.00 -41.80
CA THR A 108 18.60 17.35 -41.15
C THR A 108 18.70 17.43 -39.62
N GLY A 109 17.55 17.43 -38.96
CA GLY A 109 17.42 17.17 -37.53
C GLY A 109 16.76 15.82 -37.29
N THR A 110 16.85 15.33 -36.07
CA THR A 110 16.22 14.09 -35.64
C THR A 110 15.35 14.33 -34.40
N ARG A 111 14.32 13.51 -34.24
CA ARG A 111 13.49 13.43 -33.04
C ARG A 111 13.31 11.97 -32.69
N THR A 112 13.66 11.61 -31.47
CA THR A 112 13.53 10.25 -30.94
C THR A 112 12.62 10.29 -29.72
N GLY A 113 11.42 9.75 -29.86
CA GLY A 113 10.51 9.48 -28.75
C GLY A 113 10.78 8.10 -28.14
N ASP A 114 10.91 7.10 -29.01
CA ASP A 114 11.22 5.72 -28.65
C ASP A 114 12.12 5.10 -29.72
N ALA A 115 13.37 4.79 -29.39
CA ALA A 115 14.33 4.26 -30.36
C ALA A 115 14.09 2.77 -30.69
N SER A 116 13.31 2.04 -29.87
CA SER A 116 13.05 0.62 -30.14
C SER A 116 11.97 0.38 -31.19
N THR A 117 11.39 1.43 -31.77
CA THR A 117 10.30 1.31 -32.76
C THR A 117 10.58 2.13 -34.00
N LYS A 118 10.21 1.62 -35.19
CA LYS A 118 10.42 2.34 -36.47
C LYS A 118 9.60 3.63 -36.59
N LEU A 119 8.58 3.78 -35.75
CA LEU A 119 7.74 4.98 -35.67
C LEU A 119 8.17 5.92 -34.55
N GLY A 120 9.01 5.48 -33.62
CA GLY A 120 9.46 6.29 -32.51
C GLY A 120 10.62 7.23 -32.86
N THR A 121 11.22 7.07 -34.04
CA THR A 121 12.21 7.99 -34.62
C THR A 121 11.70 8.73 -35.84
N LEU A 122 12.27 9.92 -36.06
CA LEU A 122 11.90 10.82 -37.14
C LEU A 122 13.09 11.65 -37.59
N ARG A 123 13.37 11.65 -38.89
CA ARG A 123 14.25 12.63 -39.53
C ARG A 123 13.42 13.73 -40.17
N TYR A 124 13.83 14.98 -39.99
CA TYR A 124 13.18 16.14 -40.60
C TYR A 124 14.23 17.12 -41.14
N TYR A 125 13.87 17.87 -42.18
CA TYR A 125 14.75 18.92 -42.69
C TYR A 125 14.87 20.07 -41.69
N ASN A 126 16.09 20.56 -41.40
CA ASN A 126 16.32 21.69 -40.47
C ASN A 126 17.23 22.79 -41.05
N GLY A 127 17.47 22.75 -42.37
CA GLY A 127 18.33 23.71 -43.07
C GLY A 127 17.63 25.03 -43.43
N THR A 128 18.31 25.84 -44.23
CA THR A 128 17.73 27.06 -44.82
C THR A 128 16.50 26.73 -45.65
N GLN A 129 15.46 27.56 -45.53
CA GLN A 129 14.20 27.38 -46.27
C GLN A 129 14.41 27.66 -47.76
N VAL A 130 14.62 26.59 -48.54
CA VAL A 130 14.78 26.61 -49.99
C VAL A 130 13.73 25.71 -50.63
N ARG A 131 13.46 25.91 -51.93
CA ARG A 131 12.41 25.16 -52.63
C ARG A 131 12.81 23.70 -52.87
N GLU A 132 14.09 23.44 -52.96
CA GLU A 132 14.70 22.14 -53.21
C GLU A 132 14.96 21.33 -51.92
N LYS A 133 14.41 21.77 -50.77
CA LYS A 133 14.61 21.10 -49.47
C LYS A 133 14.10 19.66 -49.51
N ALA A 134 14.99 18.72 -49.20
CA ALA A 134 14.71 17.29 -49.26
C ALA A 134 15.56 16.51 -48.25
N ILE A 135 15.00 15.41 -47.76
CA ILE A 135 15.75 14.34 -47.11
C ILE A 135 16.06 13.30 -48.19
N GLU A 136 17.33 13.11 -48.46
CA GLU A 136 17.82 12.26 -49.55
C GLU A 136 18.63 11.09 -49.03
N TYR A 137 18.32 9.89 -49.52
CA TYR A 137 19.09 8.67 -49.34
C TYR A 137 19.53 8.12 -50.70
N LYS A 138 20.62 7.36 -50.68
CA LYS A 138 21.10 6.58 -51.82
C LYS A 138 21.35 5.14 -51.42
N PHE A 139 21.18 4.23 -52.37
CA PHE A 139 21.31 2.79 -52.17
C PHE A 139 22.01 2.13 -53.37
N GLU A 140 23.08 1.39 -53.13
CA GLU A 140 23.72 0.53 -54.15
C GLU A 140 22.88 -0.72 -54.35
N LEU A 141 22.33 -0.86 -55.56
CA LEU A 141 21.42 -1.93 -55.96
C LEU A 141 21.71 -2.28 -57.43
N PRO A 142 21.65 -3.55 -57.84
CA PRO A 142 21.72 -3.90 -59.25
C PRO A 142 20.51 -3.35 -60.05
N GLU A 143 20.62 -3.36 -61.37
CA GLU A 143 19.52 -2.98 -62.26
C GLU A 143 18.38 -4.02 -62.19
N ASP A 144 17.25 -3.61 -61.61
CA ASP A 144 16.04 -4.41 -61.45
C ASP A 144 14.84 -3.51 -61.07
N SER A 145 13.70 -4.13 -60.78
CA SER A 145 12.54 -3.49 -60.16
C SER A 145 12.47 -3.74 -58.66
N TYR A 146 12.08 -2.71 -57.92
CA TYR A 146 12.00 -2.73 -56.45
C TYR A 146 10.66 -2.20 -55.93
N ASP A 147 10.26 -2.68 -54.77
CA ASP A 147 9.17 -2.12 -53.99
C ASP A 147 9.75 -1.19 -52.91
N ILE A 148 9.23 0.03 -52.83
CA ILE A 148 9.77 1.07 -51.93
C ILE A 148 8.66 1.54 -51.00
N THR A 149 8.81 1.24 -49.71
CA THR A 149 7.89 1.67 -48.64
C THR A 149 8.42 2.94 -47.96
N PHE A 150 7.54 3.89 -47.70
CA PHE A 150 7.81 5.11 -46.93
C PHE A 150 6.89 5.18 -45.72
N GLY A 151 7.48 5.41 -44.55
CA GLY A 151 6.77 5.56 -43.28
C GLY A 151 6.86 6.95 -42.68
N PHE A 152 5.77 7.41 -42.07
CA PHE A 152 5.66 8.72 -41.43
C PHE A 152 4.91 8.63 -40.10
N LYS A 153 5.50 9.15 -39.01
CA LYS A 153 4.78 9.58 -37.81
C LYS A 153 4.90 11.10 -37.70
N ASN A 154 3.80 11.83 -37.85
CA ASN A 154 3.80 13.30 -37.84
C ASN A 154 3.51 13.85 -36.45
N PRO A 155 4.49 14.33 -35.66
CA PRO A 155 4.23 14.82 -34.31
C PRO A 155 3.90 16.32 -34.30
N TRP A 156 3.45 16.87 -35.43
CA TRP A 156 3.21 18.30 -35.66
C TRP A 156 1.95 18.51 -36.51
N SER A 157 1.70 19.74 -36.95
CA SER A 157 0.55 20.08 -37.81
C SER A 157 0.58 19.40 -39.18
N GLY A 158 -0.59 19.38 -39.83
CA GLY A 158 -0.79 18.94 -41.20
C GLY A 158 0.23 19.46 -42.19
N ARG A 159 0.75 18.57 -43.03
CA ARG A 159 1.66 18.88 -44.14
C ARG A 159 1.62 17.80 -45.21
N SER A 160 2.24 18.10 -46.35
CA SER A 160 2.38 17.18 -47.48
C SER A 160 3.84 17.04 -47.91
N VAL A 161 4.17 15.94 -48.59
CA VAL A 161 5.50 15.67 -49.15
C VAL A 161 5.39 15.07 -50.55
N ASN A 162 6.47 15.14 -51.32
CA ASN A 162 6.65 14.36 -52.55
C ASN A 162 7.72 13.29 -52.31
N MET A 163 7.43 12.05 -52.69
CA MET A 163 8.35 10.91 -52.68
C MET A 163 8.91 10.71 -54.08
N VAL A 164 10.17 11.09 -54.26
CA VAL A 164 10.84 11.13 -55.56
C VAL A 164 11.93 10.05 -55.59
N VAL A 165 11.91 9.19 -56.61
CA VAL A 165 12.91 8.14 -56.81
C VAL A 165 13.55 8.32 -58.18
N ASN A 166 14.88 8.40 -58.23
CA ASN A 166 15.67 8.67 -59.45
C ASN A 166 15.14 9.85 -60.29
N GLY A 167 14.66 10.89 -59.61
CA GLY A 167 14.10 12.09 -60.25
C GLY A 167 12.62 12.01 -60.64
N THR A 168 12.00 10.84 -60.55
CA THR A 168 10.56 10.66 -60.81
C THR A 168 9.75 10.81 -59.53
N ASN A 169 8.76 11.71 -59.51
CA ASN A 169 7.84 11.86 -58.37
C ASN A 169 6.77 10.76 -58.43
N LEU A 170 6.85 9.79 -57.52
CA LEU A 170 5.95 8.64 -57.48
C LEU A 170 4.60 8.97 -56.82
N SER A 171 4.60 9.90 -55.88
CA SER A 171 3.44 10.14 -55.01
C SER A 171 2.51 11.25 -55.47
N GLY A 172 3.03 12.19 -56.27
CA GLY A 172 2.42 13.53 -56.30
C GLY A 172 2.46 14.16 -54.90
N GLU A 173 1.61 15.16 -54.65
CA GLU A 173 1.53 15.81 -53.34
C GLU A 173 0.80 14.89 -52.34
N TYR A 174 1.55 14.23 -51.46
CA TYR A 174 1.04 13.24 -50.52
C TYR A 174 0.86 13.86 -49.13
N ALA A 175 -0.38 13.88 -48.63
CA ALA A 175 -0.71 14.40 -47.31
C ALA A 175 -0.39 13.38 -46.21
N ILE A 176 0.53 13.73 -45.29
CA ILE A 176 0.92 12.84 -44.18
C ILE A 176 -0.06 12.91 -42.98
N GLY A 177 -1.01 13.85 -42.99
CA GLY A 177 -2.03 14.02 -41.94
C GLY A 177 -1.65 15.00 -40.83
N GLU A 178 -2.55 15.19 -39.86
CA GLU A 178 -2.43 16.13 -38.73
C GLU A 178 -1.56 15.58 -37.58
N TYR A 179 -1.60 16.22 -36.41
CA TYR A 179 -0.85 15.82 -35.22
C TYR A 179 -1.10 14.37 -34.83
N ASP A 180 0.01 13.64 -34.65
CA ASP A 180 0.12 12.22 -34.34
C ASP A 180 -0.38 11.26 -35.42
N ALA A 181 -0.59 11.74 -36.65
CA ALA A 181 -0.93 10.88 -37.77
C ALA A 181 0.21 9.92 -38.12
N VAL A 182 -0.12 8.65 -38.30
CA VAL A 182 0.76 7.60 -38.81
C VAL A 182 0.33 7.23 -40.23
N LYS A 183 1.27 7.26 -41.18
CA LYS A 183 1.05 6.90 -42.58
C LYS A 183 2.16 6.01 -43.10
N GLU A 184 1.79 5.04 -43.92
CA GLU A 184 2.68 4.16 -44.65
C GLU A 184 2.19 4.07 -46.11
N VAL A 185 3.10 4.07 -47.07
CA VAL A 185 2.77 3.87 -48.49
C VAL A 185 3.89 3.11 -49.18
N THR A 186 3.52 2.13 -50.02
CA THR A 186 4.45 1.34 -50.82
C THR A 186 4.24 1.61 -52.30
N TYR A 187 5.30 1.96 -53.01
CA TYR A 187 5.33 2.05 -54.46
C TYR A 187 5.97 0.78 -55.02
N ARG A 188 5.20 0.02 -55.80
CA ARG A 188 5.63 -1.29 -56.31
C ARG A 188 6.21 -1.20 -57.71
N ASN A 189 7.08 -2.16 -58.05
CA ASN A 189 7.66 -2.32 -59.39
C ASN A 189 8.37 -1.05 -59.91
N VAL A 190 9.13 -0.38 -59.04
CA VAL A 190 9.93 0.80 -59.40
C VAL A 190 11.21 0.34 -60.07
N SER A 191 11.27 0.48 -61.40
CA SER A 191 12.46 0.10 -62.18
C SER A 191 13.61 1.07 -61.98
N ILE A 192 14.80 0.52 -61.71
CA ILE A 192 16.04 1.27 -61.50
C ILE A 192 17.01 0.93 -62.64
N THR A 193 17.59 1.94 -63.27
CA THR A 193 18.62 1.77 -64.30
C THR A 193 19.98 2.19 -63.75
N GLY A 194 21.00 1.35 -63.88
CA GLY A 194 22.32 1.55 -63.24
C GLY A 194 22.40 0.99 -61.80
N ASN A 195 23.57 1.14 -61.16
CA ASN A 195 23.89 0.46 -59.89
C ASN A 195 23.56 1.28 -58.61
N GLU A 196 22.79 2.36 -58.73
CA GLU A 196 22.47 3.23 -57.59
C GLU A 196 21.05 3.80 -57.70
N MET A 197 20.29 3.68 -56.62
CA MET A 197 18.97 4.30 -56.45
C MET A 197 19.08 5.53 -55.55
N GLN A 198 18.51 6.65 -56.00
CA GLN A 198 18.33 7.87 -55.20
C GLN A 198 16.87 7.99 -54.77
N VAL A 199 16.66 8.17 -53.46
CA VAL A 199 15.34 8.41 -52.84
C VAL A 199 15.33 9.78 -52.18
N ARG A 200 14.39 10.64 -52.54
CA ARG A 200 14.23 12.01 -52.01
C ARG A 200 12.81 12.22 -51.49
N VAL A 201 12.69 12.54 -50.21
CA VAL A 201 11.45 13.05 -49.61
C VAL A 201 11.56 14.56 -49.55
N GLN A 202 10.79 15.25 -50.38
CA GLN A 202 10.91 16.71 -50.56
C GLN A 202 9.60 17.44 -50.28
N GLY A 203 9.69 18.71 -49.91
CA GLY A 203 8.51 19.56 -49.74
C GLY A 203 7.73 19.73 -51.06
N PRO A 204 6.41 20.01 -51.02
CA PRO A 204 5.62 20.29 -52.22
C PRO A 204 6.12 21.57 -52.90
N SER A 205 6.22 21.56 -54.23
CA SER A 205 6.66 22.73 -55.01
C SER A 205 5.69 23.92 -54.93
N SER A 206 4.44 23.64 -54.55
CA SER A 206 3.32 24.56 -54.31
C SER A 206 3.29 25.16 -52.90
N ALA A 207 3.97 24.55 -51.93
CA ALA A 207 3.87 24.93 -50.52
C ALA A 207 4.63 26.23 -50.19
N ALA A 208 4.15 26.95 -49.16
CA ALA A 208 4.85 28.12 -48.63
C ALA A 208 6.23 27.71 -48.05
N LEU A 209 7.25 28.54 -48.28
CA LEU A 209 8.60 28.34 -47.73
C LEU A 209 8.60 28.64 -46.23
N SER A 210 8.21 27.64 -45.44
CA SER A 210 8.23 27.68 -43.97
C SER A 210 8.60 26.31 -43.42
N ASN A 211 9.03 26.31 -42.15
CA ASN A 211 9.36 25.11 -41.39
C ASN A 211 8.15 24.19 -41.15
N TYR A 212 6.92 24.72 -41.23
CA TYR A 212 5.69 23.91 -41.15
C TYR A 212 5.55 22.93 -42.33
N ASN A 213 6.23 23.20 -43.45
CA ASN A 213 6.26 22.34 -44.64
C ASN A 213 7.61 21.65 -44.83
N ASP A 214 8.44 21.54 -43.78
CA ASP A 214 9.68 20.78 -43.87
C ASP A 214 9.36 19.29 -44.08
N PRO A 215 10.00 18.63 -45.07
CA PRO A 215 9.83 17.20 -45.28
C PRO A 215 10.34 16.44 -44.07
N MET A 216 9.70 15.31 -43.80
CA MET A 216 10.07 14.39 -42.74
C MET A 216 9.88 12.95 -43.20
N LEU A 217 10.51 12.02 -42.49
CA LEU A 217 10.50 10.60 -42.78
C LEU A 217 10.83 9.82 -41.51
N SER A 218 10.05 8.77 -41.22
CA SER A 218 10.32 7.85 -40.11
C SER A 218 11.09 6.62 -40.57
N TYR A 219 10.75 6.02 -41.72
CA TYR A 219 11.53 4.89 -42.26
C TYR A 219 11.37 4.71 -43.77
N ILE A 220 12.32 4.00 -44.40
CA ILE A 220 12.25 3.51 -45.79
C ILE A 220 12.48 2.00 -45.79
N ILE A 221 11.72 1.24 -46.57
CA ILE A 221 12.02 -0.17 -46.82
C ILE A 221 12.17 -0.38 -48.33
N VAL A 222 13.28 -0.96 -48.75
CA VAL A 222 13.54 -1.32 -50.14
C VAL A 222 13.52 -2.83 -50.26
N ARG A 223 12.56 -3.35 -51.01
CA ARG A 223 12.40 -4.78 -51.28
C ARG A 223 12.63 -5.08 -52.75
N LEU A 224 13.22 -6.23 -53.05
CA LEU A 224 13.23 -6.76 -54.41
C LEU A 224 11.79 -7.05 -54.84
N ASN A 225 11.38 -6.52 -56.00
CA ASN A 225 10.05 -6.82 -56.53
C ASN A 225 10.07 -8.21 -57.18
N VAL A 226 9.36 -9.16 -56.59
CA VAL A 226 9.27 -10.55 -57.07
C VAL A 226 7.83 -10.96 -57.26
N THR A 227 7.58 -11.90 -58.17
CA THR A 227 6.26 -12.53 -58.28
C THR A 227 6.15 -13.64 -57.25
N ILE A 228 5.27 -13.49 -56.26
CA ILE A 228 4.98 -14.57 -55.32
C ILE A 228 4.08 -15.59 -56.04
N PRO A 229 4.50 -16.85 -56.17
CA PRO A 229 3.67 -17.88 -56.79
C PRO A 229 2.49 -18.22 -55.87
N LEU A 230 1.35 -18.61 -56.46
CA LEU A 230 0.18 -19.01 -55.70
C LEU A 230 0.48 -20.19 -54.75
N SER A 231 1.46 -21.04 -55.06
CA SER A 231 1.92 -22.13 -54.20
C SER A 231 2.41 -21.67 -52.83
N ASP A 232 3.04 -20.49 -52.72
CA ASP A 232 3.53 -19.97 -51.43
C ASP A 232 2.35 -19.64 -50.49
N LEU A 233 1.22 -19.15 -51.03
CA LEU A 233 -0.01 -19.00 -50.25
C LEU A 233 -0.59 -20.37 -49.85
N GLY A 234 -0.49 -21.37 -50.73
CA GLY A 234 -0.89 -22.75 -50.42
C GLY A 234 -0.08 -23.35 -49.27
N GLU A 235 1.25 -23.23 -49.31
CA GLU A 235 2.14 -23.69 -48.25
C GLU A 235 1.84 -22.98 -46.92
N LYS A 236 1.61 -21.67 -46.94
CA LYS A 236 1.25 -20.91 -45.74
C LYS A 236 -0.11 -21.31 -45.17
N LEU A 237 -1.08 -21.64 -46.03
CA LEU A 237 -2.38 -22.17 -45.61
C LEU A 237 -2.23 -23.53 -44.92
N ASP A 238 -1.35 -24.39 -45.42
CA ASP A 238 -1.09 -25.70 -44.82
C ASP A 238 -0.38 -25.57 -43.46
N GLU A 239 0.64 -24.71 -43.35
CA GLU A 239 1.27 -24.37 -42.06
C GLU A 239 0.23 -23.85 -41.04
N ALA A 240 -0.65 -22.94 -41.48
CA ALA A 240 -1.69 -22.38 -40.63
C ALA A 240 -2.69 -23.44 -40.15
N ARG A 241 -3.09 -24.37 -41.03
CA ARG A 241 -3.99 -25.48 -40.69
C ARG A 241 -3.33 -26.47 -39.73
N ASP A 242 -2.04 -26.74 -39.90
CA ASP A 242 -1.27 -27.63 -39.02
C ASP A 242 -1.19 -27.04 -37.60
N GLU A 243 -0.87 -25.75 -37.45
CA GLU A 243 -0.84 -25.10 -36.14
C GLU A 243 -2.25 -24.99 -35.52
N ALA A 244 -3.29 -24.71 -36.33
CA ALA A 244 -4.68 -24.67 -35.86
C ALA A 244 -5.21 -26.03 -35.37
N ALA A 245 -4.60 -27.14 -35.81
CA ALA A 245 -4.93 -28.49 -35.36
C ALA A 245 -4.21 -28.89 -34.06
N ASP A 246 -3.22 -28.12 -33.60
CA ASP A 246 -2.50 -28.39 -32.36
C ASP A 246 -3.31 -27.98 -31.12
N VAL A 247 -3.53 -28.95 -30.22
CA VAL A 247 -4.32 -28.76 -29.00
C VAL A 247 -3.60 -27.99 -27.90
N LYS A 248 -2.33 -27.61 -28.10
CA LYS A 248 -1.55 -26.82 -27.14
C LYS A 248 -1.98 -25.36 -27.05
N TYR A 249 -2.71 -24.85 -28.05
CA TYR A 249 -3.10 -23.44 -28.12
C TYR A 249 -4.51 -23.19 -27.58
N THR A 250 -4.74 -21.97 -27.14
CA THR A 250 -6.04 -21.51 -26.65
C THR A 250 -7.08 -21.51 -27.77
N ARG A 251 -8.32 -21.89 -27.45
CA ARG A 251 -9.44 -21.93 -28.41
C ARG A 251 -9.65 -20.59 -29.14
N TYR A 252 -9.47 -19.48 -28.43
CA TYR A 252 -9.61 -18.13 -28.96
C TYR A 252 -8.55 -17.82 -30.01
N SER A 253 -7.27 -18.07 -29.72
CA SER A 253 -6.20 -17.80 -30.70
C SER A 253 -6.30 -18.70 -31.93
N VAL A 254 -6.71 -19.96 -31.74
CA VAL A 254 -7.02 -20.89 -32.84
C VAL A 254 -8.21 -20.41 -33.67
N GLN A 255 -9.26 -19.84 -33.06
CA GLN A 255 -10.39 -19.29 -33.80
C GLN A 255 -9.97 -18.11 -34.69
N VAL A 256 -9.15 -17.19 -34.16
CA VAL A 256 -8.59 -16.07 -34.94
C VAL A 256 -7.79 -16.60 -36.14
N LEU A 257 -7.00 -17.66 -35.93
CA LEU A 257 -6.28 -18.32 -37.01
C LEU A 257 -7.21 -18.99 -38.03
N ASN A 258 -8.27 -19.65 -37.59
CA ASN A 258 -9.26 -20.27 -38.48
C ASN A 258 -9.99 -19.24 -39.35
N ASP A 259 -10.30 -18.05 -38.82
CA ASP A 259 -10.92 -16.97 -39.59
C ASP A 259 -9.95 -16.43 -40.67
N ALA A 260 -8.66 -16.31 -40.32
CA ALA A 260 -7.60 -15.96 -41.25
C ALA A 260 -7.43 -17.04 -42.34
N ILE A 261 -7.45 -18.32 -41.97
CA ILE A 261 -7.42 -19.47 -42.89
C ILE A 261 -8.59 -19.42 -43.85
N ALA A 262 -9.81 -19.18 -43.37
CA ALA A 262 -11.01 -19.12 -44.20
C ALA A 262 -10.92 -17.97 -45.23
N THR A 263 -10.45 -16.80 -44.79
CA THR A 263 -10.25 -15.63 -45.65
C THR A 263 -9.19 -15.91 -46.73
N ALA A 264 -8.03 -16.42 -46.33
CA ALA A 264 -6.93 -16.72 -47.23
C ALA A 264 -7.25 -17.87 -48.20
N ALA A 265 -7.98 -18.89 -47.75
CA ALA A 265 -8.44 -20.00 -48.58
C ALA A 265 -9.42 -19.53 -49.67
N SER A 266 -10.34 -18.60 -49.34
CA SER A 266 -11.23 -17.98 -50.33
C SER A 266 -10.45 -17.25 -51.44
N VAL A 267 -9.40 -16.51 -51.06
CA VAL A 267 -8.49 -15.87 -52.03
C VAL A 267 -7.76 -16.90 -52.87
N PHE A 268 -7.19 -17.94 -52.24
CA PHE A 268 -6.48 -19.00 -52.95
C PHE A 268 -7.38 -19.72 -53.96
N ASP A 269 -8.59 -20.11 -53.55
CA ASP A 269 -9.57 -20.80 -54.39
C ASP A 269 -9.99 -19.92 -55.58
N ALA A 270 -10.27 -18.64 -55.34
CA ALA A 270 -10.64 -17.69 -56.39
C ALA A 270 -9.52 -17.51 -57.43
N LEU A 271 -8.26 -17.43 -56.98
CA LEU A 271 -7.10 -17.25 -57.87
C LEU A 271 -6.71 -18.55 -58.59
N SER A 272 -6.97 -19.71 -57.99
CA SER A 272 -6.67 -21.03 -58.56
C SER A 272 -7.60 -21.44 -59.72
N ALA A 273 -8.75 -20.77 -59.89
CA ALA A 273 -9.64 -21.00 -61.01
C ALA A 273 -9.00 -20.50 -62.34
N ASN A 274 -8.96 -21.37 -63.37
CA ASN A 274 -8.20 -21.17 -64.62
C ASN A 274 -8.37 -19.77 -65.27
N GLY A 275 -7.24 -19.10 -65.52
CA GLY A 275 -7.15 -17.90 -66.35
C GLY A 275 -6.55 -16.66 -65.66
N THR A 276 -6.26 -16.74 -64.36
CA THR A 276 -5.68 -15.63 -63.60
C THR A 276 -4.20 -15.41 -63.94
N ASP A 277 -3.84 -14.21 -64.38
CA ASP A 277 -2.45 -13.83 -64.56
C ASP A 277 -1.82 -13.54 -63.18
N ILE A 278 -1.00 -14.47 -62.69
CA ILE A 278 -0.31 -14.34 -61.40
C ILE A 278 0.66 -13.15 -61.40
N GLN A 279 1.07 -12.64 -62.56
CA GLN A 279 1.91 -11.46 -62.68
C GLN A 279 1.14 -10.14 -62.50
N ASP A 280 -0.20 -10.18 -62.52
CA ASP A 280 -1.03 -8.99 -62.35
C ASP A 280 -0.79 -8.35 -60.97
N PRO A 281 -0.49 -7.04 -60.89
CA PRO A 281 -0.22 -6.37 -59.62
C PRO A 281 -1.34 -6.47 -58.58
N ALA A 282 -2.61 -6.49 -59.01
CA ALA A 282 -3.74 -6.63 -58.10
C ALA A 282 -3.86 -8.07 -57.56
N VAL A 283 -3.52 -9.07 -58.38
CA VAL A 283 -3.43 -10.47 -57.94
C VAL A 283 -2.29 -10.67 -56.95
N GLN A 284 -1.12 -10.08 -57.22
CA GLN A 284 0.02 -10.11 -56.30
C GLN A 284 -0.30 -9.47 -54.95
N GLU A 285 -1.08 -8.38 -54.93
CA GLU A 285 -1.54 -7.76 -53.69
C GLU A 285 -2.48 -8.68 -52.90
N GLN A 286 -3.40 -9.38 -53.58
CA GLN A 286 -4.28 -10.35 -52.92
C GLN A 286 -3.50 -11.50 -52.26
N ILE A 287 -2.51 -12.06 -52.96
CA ILE A 287 -1.64 -13.13 -52.43
C ILE A 287 -0.86 -12.63 -51.20
N ARG A 288 -0.20 -11.47 -51.30
CA ARG A 288 0.58 -10.88 -50.20
C ARG A 288 -0.29 -10.59 -48.98
N SER A 289 -1.46 -10.00 -49.20
CA SER A 289 -2.40 -9.67 -48.13
C SER A 289 -2.91 -10.93 -47.41
N ALA A 290 -3.21 -12.00 -48.16
CA ALA A 290 -3.61 -13.27 -47.59
C ALA A 290 -2.49 -13.91 -46.75
N ILE A 291 -1.24 -13.96 -47.25
CA ILE A 291 -0.08 -14.46 -46.49
C ILE A 291 0.17 -13.62 -45.24
N ALA A 292 0.12 -12.28 -45.35
CA ALA A 292 0.32 -11.38 -44.22
C ALA A 292 -0.76 -11.58 -43.14
N THR A 293 -2.01 -11.81 -43.55
CA THR A 293 -3.12 -12.10 -42.63
C THR A 293 -2.89 -13.41 -41.86
N LEU A 294 -2.44 -14.46 -42.55
CA LEU A 294 -2.08 -15.73 -41.91
C LEU A 294 -0.90 -15.59 -40.95
N ASN A 295 0.18 -14.92 -41.36
CA ASN A 295 1.34 -14.66 -40.50
C ASN A 295 0.96 -13.89 -39.23
N ALA A 296 0.12 -12.87 -39.36
CA ALA A 296 -0.36 -12.09 -38.22
C ALA A 296 -1.18 -12.95 -37.25
N ALA A 297 -2.04 -13.83 -37.76
CA ALA A 297 -2.84 -14.73 -36.91
C ALA A 297 -2.00 -15.83 -36.26
N LEU A 298 -1.02 -16.39 -36.98
CA LEU A 298 -0.05 -17.35 -36.43
C LEU A 298 0.77 -16.75 -35.29
N ALA A 299 1.22 -15.51 -35.45
CA ALA A 299 1.95 -14.79 -34.40
C ALA A 299 1.09 -14.49 -33.14
N GLN A 300 -0.23 -14.64 -33.23
CA GLN A 300 -1.17 -14.45 -32.12
C GLN A 300 -1.54 -15.75 -31.39
N LEU A 301 -1.02 -16.91 -31.84
CA LEU A 301 -1.22 -18.17 -31.14
C LEU A 301 -0.68 -18.10 -29.71
N SER A 302 -1.49 -18.55 -28.76
CA SER A 302 -1.17 -18.50 -27.33
C SER A 302 -1.36 -19.88 -26.71
N LEU A 303 -0.44 -20.30 -25.84
CA LEU A 303 -0.51 -21.60 -25.19
C LEU A 303 -1.66 -21.65 -24.18
N ASP A 304 -2.37 -22.78 -24.12
CA ASP A 304 -3.40 -23.05 -23.13
C ASP A 304 -2.76 -23.52 -21.81
N VAL A 305 -2.35 -22.55 -20.98
CA VAL A 305 -1.75 -22.79 -19.66
C VAL A 305 -2.69 -22.28 -18.57
N PRO A 306 -3.22 -23.17 -17.71
CA PRO A 306 -4.07 -22.75 -16.58
C PRO A 306 -3.32 -21.85 -15.59
N ASN A 307 -4.04 -20.87 -15.05
CA ASN A 307 -3.55 -20.03 -13.96
C ASN A 307 -3.51 -20.83 -12.65
N THR A 308 -2.45 -20.61 -11.86
CA THR A 308 -2.26 -21.26 -10.55
C THR A 308 -2.24 -20.28 -9.37
N SER A 309 -2.36 -18.98 -9.66
CA SER A 309 -2.20 -17.87 -8.72
C SER A 309 -2.94 -16.64 -9.25
N PHE A 310 -3.21 -15.69 -8.37
CA PHE A 310 -3.70 -14.36 -8.74
C PHE A 310 -2.52 -13.44 -9.01
N LYS A 311 -2.61 -12.66 -10.09
CA LYS A 311 -1.66 -11.60 -10.46
C LYS A 311 -2.43 -10.28 -10.61
N PRO A 312 -2.70 -9.56 -9.51
CA PRO A 312 -3.58 -8.40 -9.52
C PRO A 312 -3.17 -7.36 -10.58
N GLY A 313 -4.10 -7.00 -11.45
CA GLY A 313 -3.89 -6.00 -12.50
C GLY A 313 -3.24 -6.52 -13.79
N ALA A 314 -2.77 -7.77 -13.81
CA ALA A 314 -2.32 -8.42 -15.04
C ALA A 314 -3.51 -8.76 -15.96
N VAL A 315 -3.20 -9.08 -17.23
CA VAL A 315 -4.19 -9.65 -18.15
C VAL A 315 -4.68 -10.97 -17.58
N TRP A 316 -6.00 -11.14 -17.53
CA TRP A 316 -6.64 -12.36 -17.07
C TRP A 316 -7.60 -12.87 -18.13
N ASN A 317 -7.19 -13.98 -18.75
CA ASN A 317 -7.98 -14.65 -19.77
C ASN A 317 -8.81 -15.79 -19.18
N ASP A 318 -9.93 -16.07 -19.81
CA ASP A 318 -10.75 -17.25 -19.56
C ASP A 318 -10.07 -18.53 -20.11
N THR A 319 -10.69 -19.69 -19.87
CA THR A 319 -10.19 -21.00 -20.34
C THR A 319 -10.25 -21.17 -21.87
N SER A 320 -10.84 -20.23 -22.61
CA SER A 320 -10.72 -20.18 -24.07
C SER A 320 -9.53 -19.34 -24.53
N GLY A 321 -8.90 -18.56 -23.65
CA GLY A 321 -7.85 -17.60 -23.95
C GLY A 321 -8.35 -16.22 -24.33
N ALA A 322 -9.66 -15.95 -24.21
CA ALA A 322 -10.22 -14.62 -24.41
C ALA A 322 -10.15 -13.80 -23.12
N LEU A 323 -10.09 -12.48 -23.24
CA LEU A 323 -10.14 -11.58 -22.09
C LEU A 323 -11.45 -11.77 -21.31
N ILE A 324 -11.36 -11.90 -19.99
CA ILE A 324 -12.55 -11.87 -19.13
C ILE A 324 -13.21 -10.49 -19.23
N GLN A 325 -14.55 -10.47 -19.35
CA GLN A 325 -15.37 -9.27 -19.45
C GLN A 325 -16.50 -9.34 -18.42
N ALA A 326 -16.14 -9.15 -17.15
CA ALA A 326 -17.07 -9.19 -16.02
C ALA A 326 -16.80 -8.02 -15.05
N HIS A 327 -16.82 -6.80 -15.58
CA HIS A 327 -16.47 -5.56 -14.86
C HIS A 327 -17.59 -5.08 -13.94
N GLY A 328 -17.26 -4.38 -12.86
CA GLY A 328 -18.26 -3.89 -11.90
C GLY A 328 -18.99 -5.03 -11.16
N GLY A 329 -18.52 -6.26 -11.35
CA GLY A 329 -19.27 -7.48 -11.13
C GLY A 329 -19.36 -7.97 -9.68
N GLY A 330 -19.92 -9.16 -9.51
CA GLY A 330 -19.94 -9.90 -8.26
C GLY A 330 -19.87 -11.40 -8.49
N ILE A 331 -19.59 -12.16 -7.43
CA ILE A 331 -19.49 -13.61 -7.48
C ILE A 331 -20.46 -14.21 -6.47
N ILE A 332 -21.18 -15.24 -6.90
CA ILE A 332 -21.86 -16.17 -5.97
C ILE A 332 -21.12 -17.50 -5.99
N TYR A 333 -21.01 -18.12 -4.82
CA TYR A 333 -20.82 -19.55 -4.75
C TYR A 333 -22.19 -20.21 -4.72
N ASP A 334 -22.47 -21.05 -5.71
CA ASP A 334 -23.73 -21.78 -5.78
C ASP A 334 -23.56 -23.18 -5.18
N GLU A 335 -24.28 -23.43 -4.08
CA GLU A 335 -24.25 -24.70 -3.36
C GLU A 335 -24.82 -25.87 -4.18
N HIS A 336 -25.71 -25.59 -5.14
CA HIS A 336 -26.35 -26.63 -5.96
C HIS A 336 -25.39 -27.24 -6.98
N THR A 337 -24.56 -26.41 -7.61
CA THR A 337 -23.58 -26.81 -8.64
C THR A 337 -22.16 -26.96 -8.09
N GLN A 338 -21.90 -26.48 -6.88
CA GLN A 338 -20.58 -26.41 -6.24
C GLN A 338 -19.56 -25.62 -7.07
N LYS A 339 -20.02 -24.53 -7.69
CA LYS A 339 -19.22 -23.65 -8.54
C LYS A 339 -19.37 -22.19 -8.12
N TYR A 340 -18.35 -21.41 -8.42
CA TYR A 340 -18.42 -19.96 -8.40
C TYR A 340 -18.94 -19.46 -9.74
N TYR A 341 -19.84 -18.47 -9.72
CA TYR A 341 -20.32 -17.77 -10.90
C TYR A 341 -19.99 -16.29 -10.80
N TRP A 342 -19.21 -15.79 -11.75
CA TRP A 342 -18.79 -14.40 -11.83
C TRP A 342 -19.60 -13.67 -12.89
N TYR A 343 -20.42 -12.73 -12.45
CA TYR A 343 -21.22 -11.85 -13.29
C TYR A 343 -20.57 -10.50 -13.39
N GLY A 344 -20.67 -9.85 -14.54
CA GLY A 344 -20.29 -8.45 -14.67
C GLY A 344 -20.66 -7.88 -16.03
N GLU A 345 -20.50 -6.57 -16.15
CA GLU A 345 -20.78 -5.85 -17.39
C GLU A 345 -19.83 -6.32 -18.49
N ASP A 346 -20.38 -6.60 -19.67
CA ASP A 346 -19.57 -6.90 -20.84
C ASP A 346 -19.14 -5.60 -21.52
N LYS A 347 -17.87 -5.22 -21.34
CA LYS A 347 -17.25 -4.03 -21.95
C LYS A 347 -16.47 -4.35 -23.22
N THR A 348 -16.76 -5.46 -23.90
CA THR A 348 -16.10 -5.81 -25.18
C THR A 348 -16.19 -4.68 -26.21
N ASN A 349 -17.31 -3.95 -26.22
CA ASN A 349 -17.57 -2.81 -27.11
C ASN A 349 -17.23 -1.45 -26.47
N GLY A 350 -16.51 -1.44 -25.34
CA GLY A 350 -16.36 -0.25 -24.51
C GLY A 350 -17.63 0.05 -23.71
N TYR A 351 -17.99 1.33 -23.61
CA TYR A 351 -19.12 1.77 -22.77
C TYR A 351 -20.48 1.55 -23.43
N LEU A 352 -20.62 1.98 -24.69
CA LEU A 352 -21.79 1.80 -25.55
C LEU A 352 -21.35 1.46 -26.98
N PRO A 353 -22.09 0.64 -27.75
CA PRO A 353 -23.33 -0.02 -27.35
C PRO A 353 -23.10 -1.11 -26.29
N ALA A 354 -23.92 -1.10 -25.24
CA ALA A 354 -23.91 -2.09 -24.17
C ALA A 354 -24.32 -3.46 -24.72
N ARG A 355 -23.67 -4.52 -24.23
CA ARG A 355 -24.00 -5.91 -24.61
C ARG A 355 -24.88 -6.60 -23.56
N GLY A 356 -24.82 -6.15 -22.32
CA GLY A 356 -25.52 -6.74 -21.18
C GLY A 356 -24.55 -7.25 -20.12
N VAL A 357 -24.94 -8.33 -19.43
CA VAL A 357 -24.18 -8.92 -18.32
C VAL A 357 -23.66 -10.28 -18.74
N ARG A 358 -22.35 -10.49 -18.66
CA ARG A 358 -21.68 -11.77 -18.96
C ARG A 358 -21.55 -12.61 -17.71
N VAL A 359 -21.49 -13.94 -17.85
CA VAL A 359 -21.26 -14.88 -16.75
C VAL A 359 -20.15 -15.87 -17.06
N TYR A 360 -19.30 -16.09 -16.06
CA TYR A 360 -18.25 -17.09 -16.06
C TYR A 360 -18.45 -18.07 -14.90
N SER A 361 -17.95 -19.30 -15.02
CA SER A 361 -17.94 -20.27 -13.92
C SER A 361 -16.54 -20.77 -13.58
N SER A 362 -16.28 -21.05 -12.30
CA SER A 362 -15.01 -21.61 -11.84
C SER A 362 -15.19 -22.55 -10.64
N THR A 363 -14.26 -23.49 -10.47
CA THR A 363 -14.13 -24.32 -9.27
C THR A 363 -12.93 -23.94 -8.39
N ASP A 364 -12.02 -23.11 -8.91
CA ASP A 364 -10.74 -22.79 -8.27
C ASP A 364 -10.45 -21.29 -8.15
N LEU A 365 -11.33 -20.44 -8.71
CA LEU A 365 -11.24 -18.98 -8.79
C LEU A 365 -10.10 -18.42 -9.66
N TYR A 366 -9.20 -19.26 -10.17
CA TYR A 366 -8.10 -18.86 -11.05
C TYR A 366 -8.49 -18.99 -12.53
N ASN A 367 -9.24 -20.04 -12.84
CA ASN A 367 -9.57 -20.45 -14.19
C ASN A 367 -11.08 -20.33 -14.40
N TRP A 368 -11.48 -19.50 -15.35
CA TRP A 368 -12.88 -19.12 -15.57
C TRP A 368 -13.36 -19.61 -16.93
N GLU A 369 -14.43 -20.38 -16.95
CA GLU A 369 -15.10 -20.81 -18.18
C GLU A 369 -16.19 -19.79 -18.55
N ASP A 370 -16.13 -19.26 -19.77
CA ASP A 370 -17.13 -18.34 -20.31
C ASP A 370 -18.42 -19.06 -20.71
N HIS A 371 -19.56 -18.48 -20.34
CA HIS A 371 -20.89 -18.97 -20.70
C HIS A 371 -21.72 -17.92 -21.47
N GLY A 372 -21.10 -16.83 -21.91
CA GLY A 372 -21.76 -15.77 -22.66
C GLY A 372 -22.60 -14.84 -21.80
N LEU A 373 -23.63 -14.23 -22.40
CA LEU A 373 -24.46 -13.22 -21.74
C LEU A 373 -25.54 -13.90 -20.87
N ALA A 374 -25.47 -13.67 -19.56
CA ALA A 374 -26.53 -14.01 -18.62
C ALA A 374 -27.76 -13.13 -18.82
N LEU A 375 -27.55 -11.84 -19.11
CA LEU A 375 -28.60 -10.89 -19.48
C LEU A 375 -28.19 -10.20 -20.79
N THR A 376 -29.05 -10.27 -21.81
CA THR A 376 -28.79 -9.69 -23.13
C THR A 376 -29.40 -8.30 -23.23
N ALA A 377 -28.60 -7.29 -23.62
CA ALA A 377 -29.11 -5.96 -23.94
C ALA A 377 -29.88 -5.95 -25.26
N ILE A 378 -30.90 -5.10 -25.37
CA ILE A 378 -31.85 -5.09 -26.49
C ILE A 378 -31.51 -3.93 -27.44
N GLU A 379 -31.33 -4.20 -28.73
CA GLU A 379 -30.93 -3.17 -29.69
C GLU A 379 -32.12 -2.31 -30.09
N SER A 380 -33.26 -2.94 -30.36
CA SER A 380 -34.42 -2.25 -30.92
C SER A 380 -35.75 -2.89 -30.53
N MET A 381 -36.85 -2.17 -30.80
CA MET A 381 -38.20 -2.73 -30.66
C MET A 381 -38.46 -3.92 -31.60
N ASP A 382 -37.74 -4.02 -32.72
CA ASP A 382 -37.91 -5.11 -33.69
C ASP A 382 -37.39 -6.44 -33.12
N ASP A 383 -36.46 -6.40 -32.17
CA ASP A 383 -35.87 -7.60 -31.56
C ASP A 383 -36.90 -8.42 -30.78
N PHE A 384 -37.89 -7.77 -30.16
CA PHE A 384 -39.01 -8.46 -29.50
C PHE A 384 -39.86 -9.31 -30.45
N THR A 385 -39.72 -9.11 -31.76
CA THR A 385 -40.41 -9.89 -32.79
C THR A 385 -39.46 -10.79 -33.58
N ASN A 386 -38.26 -10.30 -33.89
CA ASN A 386 -37.37 -10.90 -34.88
C ASN A 386 -36.17 -11.65 -34.27
N ASP A 387 -35.76 -11.29 -33.05
CA ASP A 387 -34.69 -12.01 -32.36
C ASP A 387 -35.28 -13.25 -31.65
N PRO A 388 -34.80 -14.47 -31.93
CA PRO A 388 -35.38 -15.68 -31.37
C PRO A 388 -35.31 -15.75 -29.84
N LEU A 389 -34.26 -15.23 -29.22
CA LEU A 389 -34.10 -15.26 -27.76
C LEU A 389 -35.00 -14.20 -27.12
N ILE A 390 -34.93 -12.96 -27.58
CA ILE A 390 -35.67 -11.84 -26.97
C ILE A 390 -37.18 -12.02 -27.15
N SER A 391 -37.62 -12.49 -28.33
CA SER A 391 -39.05 -12.77 -28.58
C SER A 391 -39.60 -13.87 -27.67
N GLU A 392 -38.80 -14.90 -27.34
CA GLU A 392 -39.20 -15.95 -26.40
C GLU A 392 -39.25 -15.45 -24.96
N LEU A 393 -38.19 -14.77 -24.49
CA LEU A 393 -38.08 -14.31 -23.10
C LEU A 393 -39.20 -13.32 -22.71
N TYR A 394 -39.64 -12.48 -23.65
CA TYR A 394 -40.62 -11.42 -23.39
C TYR A 394 -41.96 -11.65 -24.12
N ALA A 395 -42.26 -12.89 -24.48
CA ALA A 395 -43.52 -13.25 -25.13
C ALA A 395 -44.73 -12.82 -24.28
N GLY A 396 -45.61 -11.99 -24.88
CA GLY A 396 -46.84 -11.52 -24.23
C GLY A 396 -46.67 -10.36 -23.24
N ARG A 397 -45.44 -9.87 -23.02
CA ARG A 397 -45.20 -8.64 -22.23
C ARG A 397 -45.73 -7.41 -22.98
N THR A 398 -46.44 -6.54 -22.28
CA THR A 398 -47.03 -5.30 -22.84
C THR A 398 -46.17 -4.06 -22.64
N ASP A 399 -45.11 -4.17 -21.85
CA ASP A 399 -44.22 -3.11 -21.37
C ASP A 399 -42.85 -3.12 -22.06
N GLN A 400 -42.74 -3.76 -23.22
CA GLN A 400 -41.49 -3.91 -24.01
C GLN A 400 -40.74 -2.60 -24.24
N ALA A 401 -41.45 -1.47 -24.40
CA ALA A 401 -40.84 -0.16 -24.55
C ALA A 401 -40.11 0.31 -23.27
N SER A 402 -40.63 -0.05 -22.09
CA SER A 402 -39.96 0.22 -20.81
C SER A 402 -38.71 -0.65 -20.69
N ILE A 403 -38.82 -1.95 -20.99
CA ILE A 403 -37.69 -2.89 -20.97
C ILE A 403 -36.56 -2.39 -21.89
N LEU A 404 -36.87 -1.99 -23.12
CA LEU A 404 -35.89 -1.40 -24.04
C LEU A 404 -35.28 -0.11 -23.48
N ASN A 405 -36.05 0.70 -22.76
CA ASN A 405 -35.55 1.93 -22.16
C ASN A 405 -34.61 1.67 -20.98
N ASP A 406 -34.62 0.47 -20.41
CA ASP A 406 -33.84 0.12 -19.22
C ASP A 406 -32.58 -0.66 -19.57
N ILE A 407 -32.72 -1.66 -20.44
CA ILE A 407 -31.63 -2.57 -20.84
C ILE A 407 -31.32 -2.50 -22.34
N GLY A 408 -31.61 -1.36 -22.97
CA GLY A 408 -31.27 -1.12 -24.37
C GLY A 408 -29.75 -1.05 -24.60
N THR A 409 -29.29 -1.33 -25.82
CA THR A 409 -27.84 -1.22 -26.16
C THR A 409 -27.30 0.21 -26.02
N ASN A 410 -28.17 1.23 -25.97
CA ASN A 410 -27.81 2.62 -25.70
C ASN A 410 -28.12 3.06 -24.24
N ARG A 411 -28.21 2.11 -23.31
CA ARG A 411 -28.48 2.32 -21.88
C ARG A 411 -27.31 1.89 -21.02
N ILE A 412 -27.31 2.40 -19.79
CA ILE A 412 -26.28 2.08 -18.79
C ILE A 412 -26.82 0.95 -17.93
N ILE A 413 -26.08 -0.16 -17.92
CA ILE A 413 -26.27 -1.27 -17.00
C ILE A 413 -24.96 -1.37 -16.23
N GLU A 414 -24.99 -1.03 -14.95
CA GLU A 414 -23.81 -0.99 -14.11
C GLU A 414 -23.91 -1.90 -12.87
N ARG A 415 -22.76 -2.42 -12.46
CA ARG A 415 -22.56 -3.18 -11.22
C ARG A 415 -23.53 -4.32 -10.92
N PRO A 416 -23.81 -5.22 -11.88
CA PRO A 416 -24.74 -6.32 -11.65
C PRO A 416 -24.27 -7.20 -10.48
N LYS A 417 -25.20 -7.59 -9.61
CA LYS A 417 -25.01 -8.57 -8.53
C LYS A 417 -26.11 -9.59 -8.57
N VAL A 418 -25.78 -10.84 -8.28
CA VAL A 418 -26.74 -11.94 -8.24
C VAL A 418 -26.74 -12.53 -6.83
N ILE A 419 -27.91 -12.93 -6.35
CA ILE A 419 -28.09 -13.78 -5.16
C ILE A 419 -29.15 -14.86 -5.46
N TYR A 420 -29.09 -15.98 -4.76
CA TYR A 420 -30.13 -17.01 -4.83
C TYR A 420 -31.19 -16.81 -3.75
N ASN A 421 -32.47 -16.85 -4.14
CA ASN A 421 -33.61 -16.77 -3.24
C ASN A 421 -34.14 -18.19 -2.94
N ASP A 422 -33.98 -18.64 -1.70
CA ASP A 422 -34.39 -19.99 -1.29
C ASP A 422 -35.91 -20.20 -1.30
N ALA A 423 -36.68 -19.13 -1.09
CA ALA A 423 -38.14 -19.19 -1.02
C ALA A 423 -38.75 -19.37 -2.41
N THR A 424 -38.20 -18.70 -3.43
CA THR A 424 -38.71 -18.75 -4.81
C THR A 424 -37.97 -19.76 -5.68
N GLY A 425 -36.77 -20.18 -5.27
CA GLY A 425 -35.89 -21.04 -6.07
C GLY A 425 -35.28 -20.32 -7.28
N LYS A 426 -35.24 -18.98 -7.27
CA LYS A 426 -34.77 -18.14 -8.38
C LYS A 426 -33.42 -17.51 -8.07
N TYR A 427 -32.62 -17.33 -9.11
CA TYR A 427 -31.49 -16.40 -9.11
C TYR A 427 -32.02 -15.01 -9.41
N VAL A 428 -31.67 -14.05 -8.56
CA VAL A 428 -32.14 -12.67 -8.64
C VAL A 428 -30.93 -11.77 -8.90
N MET A 429 -30.92 -11.13 -10.06
CA MET A 429 -29.91 -10.13 -10.43
C MET A 429 -30.45 -8.75 -10.13
N TRP A 430 -29.66 -7.89 -9.50
CA TRP A 430 -29.89 -6.45 -9.42
C TRP A 430 -28.77 -5.71 -10.14
N MET A 431 -29.13 -4.59 -10.77
CA MET A 431 -28.18 -3.73 -11.49
C MET A 431 -28.61 -2.27 -11.44
N HIS A 432 -27.62 -1.39 -11.55
CA HIS A 432 -27.86 0.03 -11.81
C HIS A 432 -28.33 0.18 -13.24
N THR A 433 -29.55 0.66 -13.40
CA THR A 433 -30.16 0.95 -14.70
C THR A 433 -30.28 2.46 -14.88
N ASP A 434 -29.58 2.99 -15.88
CA ASP A 434 -29.57 4.42 -16.16
C ASP A 434 -29.77 4.77 -17.63
N GLY A 435 -30.20 6.01 -17.82
CA GLY A 435 -30.49 6.60 -19.11
C GLY A 435 -31.18 7.95 -18.97
N PRO A 436 -31.71 8.48 -20.09
CA PRO A 436 -32.62 9.61 -20.04
C PRO A 436 -33.81 9.36 -19.12
N SER A 437 -34.28 10.40 -18.45
CA SER A 437 -35.55 10.42 -17.70
C SER A 437 -36.57 11.30 -18.44
N GLU A 438 -37.82 11.34 -17.96
CA GLU A 438 -38.87 12.19 -18.53
C GLU A 438 -38.48 13.69 -18.56
N THR A 439 -37.56 14.10 -17.68
CA THR A 439 -37.19 15.52 -17.50
C THR A 439 -35.75 15.83 -17.88
N SER A 440 -34.96 14.84 -18.30
CA SER A 440 -33.53 15.02 -18.63
C SER A 440 -33.06 14.03 -19.67
N THR A 441 -32.27 14.51 -20.64
CA THR A 441 -31.63 13.67 -21.66
C THR A 441 -30.26 13.15 -21.25
N ALA A 442 -29.80 13.43 -20.03
CA ALA A 442 -28.52 12.94 -19.55
C ALA A 442 -28.58 11.43 -19.25
N ASN A 443 -27.51 10.71 -19.54
CA ASN A 443 -27.47 9.25 -19.38
C ASN A 443 -27.52 8.79 -17.91
N TYR A 444 -27.24 9.65 -16.94
CA TYR A 444 -27.28 9.32 -15.49
C TYR A 444 -28.45 9.97 -14.74
N ALA A 445 -29.49 10.38 -15.47
CA ALA A 445 -30.63 11.09 -14.92
C ALA A 445 -31.74 10.17 -14.41
N LYS A 446 -31.80 8.93 -14.91
CA LYS A 446 -32.81 7.96 -14.51
C LYS A 446 -32.49 7.39 -13.14
N ALA A 447 -31.24 7.02 -12.85
CA ALA A 447 -30.73 6.59 -11.54
C ALA A 447 -31.69 5.65 -10.79
N GLU A 448 -32.01 4.52 -11.42
CA GLU A 448 -32.88 3.48 -10.86
C GLU A 448 -32.13 2.17 -10.67
N ALA A 449 -32.68 1.30 -9.83
CA ALA A 449 -32.22 -0.07 -9.67
C ALA A 449 -33.22 -1.01 -10.33
N GLY A 450 -32.72 -1.86 -11.23
CA GLY A 450 -33.52 -2.85 -11.96
C GLY A 450 -33.17 -4.27 -11.55
N TYR A 451 -34.16 -5.17 -11.64
CA TYR A 451 -33.97 -6.59 -11.32
C TYR A 451 -34.22 -7.50 -12.52
N ALA A 452 -33.64 -8.70 -12.50
CA ALA A 452 -33.91 -9.77 -13.44
C ALA A 452 -33.89 -11.14 -12.75
N LEU A 453 -34.65 -12.09 -13.28
CA LEU A 453 -34.84 -13.42 -12.67
C LEU A 453 -34.37 -14.53 -13.60
N SER A 454 -33.79 -15.60 -13.04
CA SER A 454 -33.51 -16.83 -13.78
C SER A 454 -33.73 -18.09 -12.94
N ASP A 455 -34.05 -19.19 -13.60
CA ASP A 455 -34.05 -20.55 -13.04
C ASP A 455 -32.65 -21.18 -12.98
N SER A 456 -31.66 -20.54 -13.60
CA SER A 456 -30.29 -21.04 -13.76
C SER A 456 -29.29 -19.96 -13.36
N PRO A 457 -28.17 -20.31 -12.71
CA PRO A 457 -27.10 -19.34 -12.46
C PRO A 457 -26.49 -18.83 -13.77
N LEU A 458 -26.60 -19.57 -14.88
CA LEU A 458 -26.08 -19.15 -16.18
C LEU A 458 -27.01 -18.19 -16.94
N GLY A 459 -28.24 -17.99 -16.47
CA GLY A 459 -29.28 -17.36 -17.27
C GLY A 459 -29.94 -18.33 -18.28
N PRO A 460 -30.65 -17.80 -19.30
CA PRO A 460 -30.89 -16.38 -19.50
C PRO A 460 -31.71 -15.78 -18.35
N PHE A 461 -31.37 -14.56 -17.96
CA PHE A 461 -32.16 -13.76 -17.03
C PHE A 461 -33.24 -13.02 -17.80
N VAL A 462 -34.47 -13.09 -17.29
CA VAL A 462 -35.61 -12.31 -17.80
C VAL A 462 -35.67 -11.02 -16.98
N TYR A 463 -35.49 -9.88 -17.64
CA TYR A 463 -35.59 -8.58 -16.99
C TYR A 463 -37.01 -8.31 -16.51
N GLY A 464 -37.13 -7.80 -15.29
CA GLY A 464 -38.38 -7.34 -14.72
C GLY A 464 -38.63 -5.88 -15.09
N GLU A 465 -38.29 -5.00 -14.16
CA GLU A 465 -38.44 -3.55 -14.25
C GLU A 465 -37.41 -2.87 -13.35
N SER A 466 -37.32 -1.53 -13.44
CA SER A 466 -36.51 -0.72 -12.54
C SER A 466 -37.34 0.34 -11.84
N HIS A 467 -36.85 0.76 -10.68
CA HIS A 467 -37.51 1.78 -9.89
C HIS A 467 -36.54 2.68 -9.12
N ARG A 468 -37.05 3.84 -8.69
CA ARG A 468 -36.47 4.61 -7.58
C ARG A 468 -36.74 3.90 -6.24
N MET A 469 -35.75 3.98 -5.34
CA MET A 469 -35.69 3.25 -4.07
C MET A 469 -36.11 4.12 -2.87
N ASP A 470 -35.58 3.86 -1.67
CA ASP A 470 -35.91 4.59 -0.44
C ASP A 470 -35.50 6.06 -0.49
N ARG A 471 -36.23 6.88 0.27
CA ARG A 471 -36.10 8.35 0.29
C ARG A 471 -35.73 8.86 1.67
N ALA A 472 -35.09 10.02 1.74
CA ALA A 472 -34.74 10.64 3.02
C ALA A 472 -36.00 10.87 3.88
N PRO A 473 -35.94 10.60 5.21
CA PRO A 473 -37.07 10.87 6.09
C PRO A 473 -37.40 12.36 6.14
N ALA A 474 -38.65 12.70 6.43
CA ALA A 474 -39.16 14.08 6.33
C ALA A 474 -38.44 15.06 7.28
N ASP A 475 -37.88 14.57 8.38
CA ASP A 475 -37.12 15.29 9.39
C ASP A 475 -35.60 15.16 9.24
N ALA A 476 -35.12 14.61 8.12
CA ALA A 476 -33.70 14.50 7.82
C ALA A 476 -32.99 15.86 7.87
N THR A 477 -31.92 15.94 8.67
CA THR A 477 -31.08 17.15 8.77
C THR A 477 -30.28 17.45 7.50
N TYR A 478 -29.96 16.42 6.72
CA TYR A 478 -29.35 16.49 5.40
C TYR A 478 -30.18 15.71 4.39
N ASN A 479 -30.45 16.30 3.22
CA ASN A 479 -31.05 15.64 2.05
C ASN A 479 -30.41 16.26 0.80
N GLY A 480 -29.57 15.48 0.10
CA GLY A 480 -28.79 15.98 -1.03
C GLY A 480 -29.63 16.31 -2.27
N GLN A 481 -30.79 15.63 -2.45
CA GLN A 481 -31.66 15.79 -3.63
C GLN A 481 -33.15 15.68 -3.27
N PRO A 482 -33.74 16.67 -2.57
CA PRO A 482 -35.14 16.61 -2.12
C PRO A 482 -36.16 16.56 -3.26
N ASN A 483 -35.80 17.03 -4.45
CA ASN A 483 -36.70 17.08 -5.61
C ASN A 483 -36.61 15.84 -6.51
N GLN A 484 -35.67 14.92 -6.24
CA GLN A 484 -35.51 13.66 -6.97
C GLN A 484 -35.23 12.50 -5.98
N PRO A 485 -36.21 12.17 -5.12
CA PRO A 485 -36.04 11.13 -4.11
C PRO A 485 -35.80 9.75 -4.72
N GLY A 486 -35.14 8.86 -3.97
CA GLY A 486 -35.00 7.46 -4.33
C GLY A 486 -33.99 7.16 -5.43
N MET A 487 -33.03 8.04 -5.69
CA MET A 487 -31.94 7.73 -6.65
C MET A 487 -31.23 6.44 -6.24
N ALA A 488 -30.88 5.59 -7.20
CA ALA A 488 -30.02 4.44 -6.99
C ALA A 488 -29.00 4.36 -8.13
N ARG A 489 -27.71 4.43 -7.77
CA ARG A 489 -26.59 4.31 -8.71
C ARG A 489 -25.69 3.14 -8.32
N ASP A 490 -24.41 3.39 -8.03
CA ASP A 490 -23.47 2.41 -7.53
C ASP A 490 -24.08 1.55 -6.42
N MET A 491 -24.19 0.25 -6.65
CA MET A 491 -24.92 -0.66 -5.78
C MET A 491 -24.27 -2.03 -5.59
N THR A 492 -24.73 -2.72 -4.55
CA THR A 492 -24.45 -4.14 -4.29
C THR A 492 -25.62 -4.82 -3.58
N LEU A 493 -25.57 -6.16 -3.51
CA LEU A 493 -26.52 -6.98 -2.76
C LEU A 493 -25.83 -7.62 -1.56
N PHE A 494 -26.59 -7.83 -0.50
CA PHE A 494 -26.18 -8.62 0.65
C PHE A 494 -27.34 -9.47 1.15
N LYS A 495 -27.12 -10.79 1.27
CA LYS A 495 -28.06 -11.73 1.89
C LYS A 495 -27.49 -12.15 3.24
N ASP A 496 -28.24 -11.88 4.29
CA ASP A 496 -27.84 -12.17 5.66
C ASP A 496 -28.10 -13.64 6.02
N ASP A 497 -27.53 -14.07 7.15
CA ASP A 497 -27.57 -15.45 7.63
C ASP A 497 -29.00 -15.96 7.88
N ASP A 498 -29.96 -15.05 8.13
CA ASP A 498 -31.37 -15.36 8.37
C ASP A 498 -32.21 -15.42 7.08
N GLY A 499 -31.58 -15.20 5.92
CA GLY A 499 -32.26 -15.15 4.63
C GLY A 499 -32.89 -13.79 4.31
N THR A 500 -32.71 -12.76 5.12
CA THR A 500 -33.07 -11.40 4.73
C THR A 500 -32.07 -10.87 3.71
N ALA A 501 -32.55 -10.30 2.60
CA ALA A 501 -31.69 -9.64 1.63
C ALA A 501 -31.82 -8.12 1.67
N TYR A 502 -30.74 -7.45 1.29
CA TYR A 502 -30.60 -6.01 1.30
C TYR A 502 -29.98 -5.52 -0.01
N LEU A 503 -30.53 -4.41 -0.52
CA LEU A 503 -29.90 -3.61 -1.57
C LEU A 503 -29.14 -2.46 -0.91
N VAL A 504 -27.87 -2.29 -1.27
CA VAL A 504 -27.01 -1.22 -0.78
C VAL A 504 -26.62 -0.34 -1.94
N TYR A 505 -26.87 0.96 -1.88
CA TYR A 505 -26.70 1.82 -3.04
C TYR A 505 -26.41 3.29 -2.71
N SER A 506 -25.75 3.97 -3.65
CA SER A 506 -25.49 5.40 -3.59
C SER A 506 -26.71 6.19 -4.07
N SER A 507 -27.14 7.17 -3.26
CA SER A 507 -28.33 7.99 -3.50
C SER A 507 -28.10 9.48 -3.25
N GLU A 508 -29.11 10.30 -3.50
CA GLU A 508 -29.11 11.75 -3.27
C GLU A 508 -27.93 12.47 -3.98
N GLU A 509 -27.75 12.23 -5.28
CA GLU A 509 -26.57 12.65 -6.06
C GLU A 509 -25.27 12.02 -5.58
N ASN A 510 -25.34 10.73 -5.23
CA ASN A 510 -24.24 9.94 -4.68
C ASN A 510 -23.69 10.49 -3.35
N MET A 511 -24.43 11.38 -2.68
CA MET A 511 -24.02 11.99 -1.42
C MET A 511 -24.21 11.07 -0.22
N THR A 512 -25.14 10.12 -0.31
CA THR A 512 -25.56 9.30 0.83
C THR A 512 -25.66 7.83 0.42
N MET A 513 -25.10 6.93 1.23
CA MET A 513 -25.25 5.49 1.05
C MET A 513 -26.52 5.02 1.76
N TYR A 514 -27.33 4.20 1.08
CA TYR A 514 -28.53 3.58 1.62
C TYR A 514 -28.32 2.07 1.78
N ILE A 515 -28.92 1.51 2.83
CA ILE A 515 -29.08 0.06 3.00
C ILE A 515 -30.58 -0.19 3.18
N SER A 516 -31.17 -0.94 2.26
CA SER A 516 -32.61 -1.13 2.16
C SER A 516 -32.97 -2.60 2.16
N LYS A 517 -33.93 -2.99 3.01
CA LYS A 517 -34.44 -4.36 3.08
C LYS A 517 -35.26 -4.69 1.84
N LEU A 518 -35.01 -5.84 1.24
CA LEU A 518 -35.78 -6.37 0.11
C LEU A 518 -37.02 -7.15 0.58
N ASN A 519 -38.06 -7.19 -0.25
CA ASN A 519 -39.26 -7.99 -0.08
C ASN A 519 -38.95 -9.51 -0.15
N GLU A 520 -39.91 -10.38 0.14
CA GLU A 520 -39.68 -11.84 0.19
C GLU A 520 -39.23 -12.45 -1.15
N GLU A 521 -39.61 -11.84 -2.28
CA GLU A 521 -39.21 -12.27 -3.62
C GLU A 521 -37.83 -11.73 -4.06
N TYR A 522 -37.26 -10.80 -3.28
CA TYR A 522 -36.05 -10.01 -3.59
C TYR A 522 -36.17 -9.14 -4.85
N THR A 523 -37.37 -8.79 -5.28
CA THR A 523 -37.65 -8.03 -6.51
C THR A 523 -37.90 -6.54 -6.28
N ASP A 524 -38.11 -6.12 -5.02
CA ASP A 524 -38.26 -4.70 -4.65
C ASP A 524 -37.95 -4.46 -3.16
N ILE A 525 -37.91 -3.20 -2.72
CA ILE A 525 -37.72 -2.79 -1.32
C ILE A 525 -39.02 -2.85 -0.51
N VAL A 526 -38.92 -3.25 0.76
CA VAL A 526 -40.09 -3.42 1.67
C VAL A 526 -40.92 -2.13 1.83
N GLY A 527 -40.28 -0.96 1.69
CA GLY A 527 -40.92 0.34 1.88
C GLY A 527 -42.14 0.63 0.99
N TRP A 528 -42.23 -0.06 -0.17
CA TRP A 528 -43.34 0.04 -1.10
C TRP A 528 -44.35 -1.12 -1.01
N HIS A 529 -44.19 -2.06 -0.08
CA HIS A 529 -45.07 -3.25 0.03
C HIS A 529 -45.60 -3.45 1.46
N LYS A 530 -45.85 -2.35 2.19
CA LYS A 530 -46.27 -2.41 3.61
C LYS A 530 -47.70 -2.89 3.79
N ASP A 531 -48.56 -2.73 2.77
CA ASP A 531 -49.92 -3.28 2.82
C ASP A 531 -49.99 -4.76 2.43
N GLY A 532 -48.86 -5.40 2.09
CA GLY A 532 -48.80 -6.79 1.65
C GLY A 532 -49.23 -7.03 0.20
N ASN A 533 -49.27 -5.97 -0.62
CA ASN A 533 -49.57 -6.04 -2.04
C ASN A 533 -48.35 -6.52 -2.84
N VAL A 534 -48.60 -7.26 -3.93
CA VAL A 534 -47.56 -7.64 -4.89
C VAL A 534 -47.07 -6.41 -5.67
N GLU A 535 -47.99 -5.55 -6.09
CA GLU A 535 -47.67 -4.26 -6.69
C GLU A 535 -47.27 -3.24 -5.61
N ARG A 536 -46.49 -2.22 -5.99
CA ARG A 536 -46.16 -1.12 -5.09
C ARG A 536 -47.41 -0.43 -4.54
N ASP A 537 -47.40 -0.14 -3.24
CA ASP A 537 -48.40 0.66 -2.56
C ASP A 537 -48.48 2.06 -3.19
N THR A 538 -49.69 2.62 -3.24
CA THR A 538 -49.90 3.97 -3.80
C THR A 538 -49.21 5.08 -3.01
N GLU A 539 -48.82 4.79 -1.77
CA GLU A 539 -48.08 5.68 -0.88
C GLU A 539 -46.88 4.93 -0.32
N TYR A 540 -45.70 5.56 -0.32
CA TYR A 540 -44.50 4.99 0.31
C TYR A 540 -44.54 5.13 1.83
N LYS A 541 -44.30 4.00 2.50
CA LYS A 541 -44.58 3.80 3.93
C LYS A 541 -43.38 3.21 4.70
N ALA A 542 -42.17 3.28 4.16
CA ALA A 542 -40.99 2.75 4.84
C ALA A 542 -40.75 3.43 6.19
N GLU A 543 -40.31 2.64 7.17
CA GLU A 543 -39.92 3.08 8.49
C GLU A 543 -38.39 3.13 8.59
N TYR A 544 -37.86 4.33 8.86
CA TYR A 544 -36.42 4.56 9.01
C TYR A 544 -35.87 3.85 10.25
N GLY A 545 -34.77 3.11 10.11
CA GLY A 545 -34.20 2.26 11.16
C GLY A 545 -34.85 0.88 11.28
N VAL A 546 -35.88 0.59 10.47
CA VAL A 546 -36.57 -0.71 10.46
C VAL A 546 -36.56 -1.35 9.07
N ASP A 547 -36.81 -0.58 8.02
CA ASP A 547 -36.79 -1.05 6.63
C ASP A 547 -35.55 -0.61 5.88
N TYR A 548 -35.00 0.55 6.24
CA TYR A 548 -33.80 1.10 5.63
C TYR A 548 -33.06 2.04 6.58
N VAL A 549 -31.77 2.25 6.30
CA VAL A 549 -30.95 3.30 6.94
C VAL A 549 -30.14 4.08 5.92
N ARG A 550 -29.67 5.24 6.36
CA ARG A 550 -28.78 6.13 5.61
C ARG A 550 -27.43 6.17 6.31
N VAL A 551 -26.38 5.75 5.63
CA VAL A 551 -25.02 5.63 6.16
C VAL A 551 -24.19 6.82 5.65
N PHE A 552 -23.66 7.60 6.60
CA PHE A 552 -22.91 8.85 6.37
C PHE A 552 -23.57 9.82 5.37
N PRO A 553 -24.77 10.39 5.66
CA PRO A 553 -25.37 11.41 4.81
C PRO A 553 -24.41 12.57 4.49
N GLY A 554 -24.23 12.87 3.21
CA GLY A 554 -23.28 13.88 2.74
C GLY A 554 -21.82 13.41 2.66
N GLY A 555 -21.53 12.15 3.01
CA GLY A 555 -20.20 11.55 3.00
C GLY A 555 -19.67 11.20 1.60
N GLN A 556 -20.54 11.26 0.58
CA GLN A 556 -20.22 11.07 -0.84
C GLN A 556 -19.38 9.80 -1.11
N ARG A 557 -19.96 8.65 -0.74
CA ARG A 557 -19.36 7.32 -0.89
C ARG A 557 -20.03 6.54 -2.01
N GLU A 558 -19.25 5.74 -2.71
CA GLU A 558 -19.66 4.96 -3.88
C GLU A 558 -19.13 3.53 -3.80
N ALA A 559 -19.48 2.71 -4.80
CA ALA A 559 -18.97 1.36 -5.02
C ALA A 559 -19.02 0.44 -3.77
N PRO A 560 -20.20 0.27 -3.14
CA PRO A 560 -20.31 -0.45 -1.88
C PRO A 560 -20.02 -1.94 -2.04
N ALA A 561 -19.25 -2.51 -1.11
CA ALA A 561 -19.05 -3.94 -0.97
C ALA A 561 -19.26 -4.36 0.49
N LEU A 562 -20.45 -4.87 0.78
CA LEU A 562 -20.92 -5.29 2.11
C LEU A 562 -20.68 -6.78 2.33
N PHE A 563 -20.16 -7.15 3.49
CA PHE A 563 -19.99 -8.53 3.92
C PHE A 563 -20.12 -8.64 5.46
N LYS A 564 -20.27 -9.86 5.96
CA LYS A 564 -20.43 -10.12 7.40
C LYS A 564 -19.36 -11.07 7.90
N TYR A 565 -18.84 -10.78 9.09
CA TYR A 565 -17.85 -11.63 9.75
C TYR A 565 -17.98 -11.55 11.27
N GLN A 566 -18.07 -12.71 11.93
CA GLN A 566 -18.25 -12.84 13.39
C GLN A 566 -19.37 -11.95 13.96
N GLY A 567 -20.53 -11.93 13.30
CA GLY A 567 -21.71 -11.18 13.74
C GLY A 567 -21.65 -9.68 13.48
N LYS A 568 -20.60 -9.17 12.82
CA LYS A 568 -20.47 -7.75 12.46
C LYS A 568 -20.56 -7.55 10.95
N TYR A 569 -21.14 -6.43 10.55
CA TYR A 569 -21.25 -6.00 9.16
C TYR A 569 -20.09 -5.08 8.81
N TYR A 570 -19.42 -5.36 7.69
CA TYR A 570 -18.30 -4.58 7.17
C TYR A 570 -18.66 -4.08 5.78
N MET A 571 -18.43 -2.80 5.51
CA MET A 571 -18.68 -2.23 4.19
C MET A 571 -17.45 -1.48 3.69
N ILE A 572 -16.92 -1.87 2.53
CA ILE A 572 -15.87 -1.16 1.80
C ILE A 572 -16.53 -0.24 0.76
N THR A 573 -16.05 0.99 0.64
CA THR A 573 -16.54 2.00 -0.34
C THR A 573 -15.39 2.81 -0.94
N SER A 574 -15.57 3.33 -2.15
CA SER A 574 -14.72 4.37 -2.72
C SER A 574 -15.28 5.77 -2.46
N GLY A 575 -14.48 6.81 -2.68
CA GLY A 575 -15.00 8.15 -2.93
C GLY A 575 -15.58 8.27 -4.34
N ALA A 576 -16.28 9.37 -4.60
CA ALA A 576 -16.85 9.70 -5.92
C ALA A 576 -15.93 10.61 -6.74
N THR A 577 -15.02 10.03 -7.53
CA THR A 577 -14.05 10.78 -8.37
C THR A 577 -14.08 10.38 -9.84
N GLY A 578 -15.22 9.85 -10.30
CA GLY A 578 -15.35 9.33 -11.66
C GLY A 578 -14.39 8.16 -11.90
N TRP A 579 -13.59 8.24 -12.95
CA TRP A 579 -12.64 7.18 -13.34
C TRP A 579 -11.36 7.15 -12.50
N ASP A 580 -10.97 8.28 -11.90
CA ASP A 580 -9.69 8.35 -11.20
C ASP A 580 -9.79 7.55 -9.88
N PRO A 581 -8.89 6.58 -9.63
CA PRO A 581 -8.94 5.79 -8.42
C PRO A 581 -8.60 6.65 -7.19
N ASN A 582 -9.17 6.30 -6.04
CA ASN A 582 -9.09 7.11 -4.83
C ASN A 582 -8.92 6.28 -3.55
N LEU A 583 -8.88 6.96 -2.41
CA LEU A 583 -8.70 6.34 -1.09
C LEU A 583 -9.97 5.59 -0.70
N GLY A 584 -9.88 4.25 -0.77
CA GLY A 584 -10.90 3.34 -0.30
C GLY A 584 -11.03 3.41 1.22
N LYS A 585 -12.27 3.37 1.69
CA LYS A 585 -12.60 3.39 3.12
C LYS A 585 -13.43 2.17 3.47
N TYR A 586 -13.36 1.73 4.72
CA TYR A 586 -14.29 0.77 5.27
C TYR A 586 -14.93 1.29 6.56
N THR A 587 -16.10 0.76 6.88
CA THR A 587 -16.84 1.00 8.12
C THR A 587 -17.41 -0.33 8.64
N VAL A 588 -17.76 -0.36 9.93
CA VAL A 588 -18.23 -1.58 10.63
C VAL A 588 -19.43 -1.23 11.49
N ALA A 589 -20.42 -2.12 11.56
CA ALA A 589 -21.58 -2.02 12.45
C ALA A 589 -21.87 -3.37 13.15
N ASP A 590 -22.40 -3.28 14.37
CA ASP A 590 -22.88 -4.44 15.15
C ASP A 590 -24.30 -4.87 14.72
N ASP A 591 -25.08 -3.93 14.18
CA ASP A 591 -26.41 -4.14 13.63
C ASP A 591 -26.51 -3.39 12.30
N ILE A 592 -27.10 -4.02 11.28
CA ILE A 592 -27.12 -3.45 9.91
C ILE A 592 -27.88 -2.12 9.83
N PHE A 593 -28.89 -1.93 10.70
CA PHE A 593 -29.67 -0.70 10.84
C PHE A 593 -29.28 0.13 12.07
N GLY A 594 -28.25 -0.30 12.78
CA GLY A 594 -27.65 0.43 13.89
C GLY A 594 -26.67 1.51 13.46
N GLU A 595 -25.90 1.98 14.45
CA GLU A 595 -24.85 2.97 14.22
C GLU A 595 -23.62 2.35 13.54
N TRP A 596 -23.18 2.98 12.45
CA TRP A 596 -21.96 2.60 11.72
C TRP A 596 -20.75 3.37 12.25
N LYS A 597 -19.67 2.66 12.57
CA LYS A 597 -18.43 3.26 13.12
C LYS A 597 -17.75 4.19 12.11
N PRO A 598 -17.01 5.22 12.57
CA PRO A 598 -16.27 6.12 11.68
C PRO A 598 -15.43 5.39 10.62
N MET A 599 -15.43 5.92 9.40
CA MET A 599 -14.72 5.35 8.26
C MET A 599 -13.20 5.31 8.48
N ARG A 600 -12.57 4.18 8.13
CA ARG A 600 -11.11 3.92 8.22
C ARG A 600 -10.55 3.56 6.85
N ASP A 601 -9.24 3.70 6.65
CA ASP A 601 -8.59 3.38 5.38
C ASP A 601 -8.55 1.87 5.14
N VAL A 602 -9.06 1.41 4.00
CA VAL A 602 -9.08 -0.02 3.68
C VAL A 602 -7.75 -0.52 3.12
N ALA A 603 -6.98 0.35 2.48
CA ALA A 603 -5.66 0.06 1.90
C ALA A 603 -4.60 1.01 2.49
N PRO A 604 -4.19 0.82 3.76
CA PRO A 604 -3.20 1.68 4.40
C PRO A 604 -1.93 1.81 3.56
N GLY A 605 -1.49 3.04 3.32
CA GLY A 605 -0.32 3.34 2.47
C GLY A 605 -0.62 3.56 0.99
N SER A 606 -1.87 3.35 0.55
CA SER A 606 -2.30 3.59 -0.83
C SER A 606 -3.41 4.63 -0.91
N SER A 607 -3.16 5.74 -1.61
CA SER A 607 -4.17 6.80 -1.87
C SER A 607 -5.13 6.47 -3.00
N THR A 608 -4.92 5.38 -3.73
CA THR A 608 -5.69 4.99 -4.93
C THR A 608 -6.25 3.57 -4.84
N THR A 609 -6.22 2.95 -3.65
CA THR A 609 -6.58 1.54 -3.46
C THR A 609 -5.93 0.63 -4.51
N PHE A 610 -4.60 0.80 -4.68
CA PHE A 610 -3.79 0.10 -5.68
C PHE A 610 -4.25 0.32 -7.13
N GLY A 611 -4.76 1.52 -7.42
CA GLY A 611 -5.31 1.88 -8.72
C GLY A 611 -6.61 1.14 -9.03
N SER A 612 -7.46 0.88 -8.03
CA SER A 612 -8.76 0.22 -8.23
C SER A 612 -9.90 0.86 -7.44
N GLN A 613 -11.11 0.51 -7.83
CA GLN A 613 -12.35 0.84 -7.14
C GLN A 613 -13.00 -0.46 -6.65
N SER A 614 -13.54 -0.47 -5.43
CA SER A 614 -14.24 -1.65 -4.90
C SER A 614 -15.41 -2.08 -5.79
N THR A 615 -15.72 -3.37 -5.80
CA THR A 615 -16.87 -3.87 -6.55
C THR A 615 -17.61 -4.97 -5.80
N HIS A 616 -16.87 -5.86 -5.12
CA HIS A 616 -17.44 -6.95 -4.35
C HIS A 616 -16.46 -7.45 -3.28
N VAL A 617 -16.98 -8.13 -2.25
CA VAL A 617 -16.18 -8.95 -1.34
C VAL A 617 -16.74 -10.36 -1.38
N LEU A 618 -15.92 -11.31 -1.83
CA LEU A 618 -16.31 -12.71 -1.93
C LEU A 618 -15.97 -13.45 -0.62
N PRO A 619 -16.97 -13.97 0.11
CA PRO A 619 -16.74 -14.91 1.21
C PRO A 619 -16.30 -16.27 0.65
N ILE A 620 -15.10 -16.73 1.03
CA ILE A 620 -14.58 -18.06 0.65
C ILE A 620 -14.87 -19.07 1.74
N ASP A 621 -14.50 -18.70 2.97
CA ASP A 621 -14.76 -19.44 4.20
C ASP A 621 -14.92 -18.39 5.31
N PRO A 622 -16.09 -17.75 5.39
CA PRO A 622 -16.31 -16.63 6.30
C PRO A 622 -16.14 -17.04 7.77
N ALA A 623 -16.45 -18.28 8.14
CA ALA A 623 -16.21 -18.79 9.50
C ALA A 623 -14.71 -18.83 9.85
N ALA A 624 -13.86 -19.18 8.89
CA ALA A 624 -12.41 -19.14 9.02
C ALA A 624 -11.79 -17.75 8.69
N GLY A 625 -12.60 -16.72 8.44
CA GLY A 625 -12.10 -15.37 8.14
C GLY A 625 -11.44 -15.24 6.77
N LYS A 626 -11.82 -16.09 5.80
CA LYS A 626 -11.27 -16.06 4.43
C LYS A 626 -12.19 -15.26 3.52
N PHE A 627 -11.77 -14.04 3.23
CA PHE A 627 -12.48 -13.12 2.35
C PHE A 627 -11.56 -12.56 1.29
N LEU A 628 -12.12 -12.31 0.12
CA LEU A 628 -11.43 -11.78 -1.02
C LEU A 628 -12.04 -10.44 -1.42
N TYR A 629 -11.23 -9.39 -1.41
CA TYR A 629 -11.59 -8.12 -2.02
C TYR A 629 -11.52 -8.25 -3.53
N MET A 630 -12.54 -7.72 -4.21
CA MET A 630 -12.57 -7.54 -5.66
C MET A 630 -12.71 -6.05 -5.97
N GLY A 631 -11.86 -5.56 -6.86
CA GLY A 631 -11.96 -4.23 -7.42
C GLY A 631 -11.61 -4.17 -8.91
N ASP A 632 -12.11 -3.14 -9.57
CA ASP A 632 -11.87 -2.85 -10.98
C ASP A 632 -10.81 -1.74 -11.09
N ARG A 633 -9.77 -1.98 -11.89
CA ARG A 633 -8.82 -0.97 -12.38
C ARG A 633 -9.32 -0.50 -13.73
N TRP A 634 -10.14 0.54 -13.69
CA TRP A 634 -10.77 1.10 -14.88
C TRP A 634 -9.76 1.79 -15.79
N ASP A 635 -9.83 1.48 -17.10
CA ASP A 635 -9.20 2.28 -18.15
C ASP A 635 -10.28 3.04 -18.93
N LYS A 636 -10.44 4.32 -18.61
CA LYS A 636 -11.47 5.18 -19.21
C LYS A 636 -11.34 5.35 -20.73
N ASN A 637 -10.15 5.13 -21.29
CA ASN A 637 -9.91 5.25 -22.73
C ASN A 637 -10.08 3.90 -23.45
N ASP A 638 -10.07 2.79 -22.70
CA ASP A 638 -10.18 1.44 -23.24
C ASP A 638 -10.82 0.50 -22.20
N LEU A 639 -12.14 0.64 -22.00
CA LEU A 639 -12.85 -0.11 -20.95
C LEU A 639 -12.77 -1.62 -21.13
N LYS A 640 -12.67 -2.10 -22.37
CA LYS A 640 -12.42 -3.51 -22.70
C LYS A 640 -11.15 -4.01 -22.00
N ASN A 641 -10.15 -3.15 -21.88
CA ASN A 641 -8.86 -3.43 -21.26
C ASN A 641 -8.75 -2.99 -19.79
N SER A 642 -9.86 -2.66 -19.13
CA SER A 642 -9.89 -2.58 -17.66
C SER A 642 -9.43 -3.91 -17.04
N ARG A 643 -8.87 -3.85 -15.83
CA ARG A 643 -8.23 -5.00 -15.15
C ARG A 643 -8.83 -5.22 -13.77
N TYR A 644 -8.53 -6.38 -13.17
CA TYR A 644 -9.08 -6.78 -11.88
C TYR A 644 -8.00 -6.75 -10.80
N ILE A 645 -8.32 -6.17 -9.64
CA ILE A 645 -7.48 -6.18 -8.43
C ILE A 645 -8.17 -7.04 -7.38
N TRP A 646 -7.69 -8.28 -7.26
CA TRP A 646 -8.19 -9.24 -6.29
C TRP A 646 -7.14 -9.47 -5.20
N LEU A 647 -7.50 -9.14 -3.95
CA LEU A 647 -6.56 -9.15 -2.82
C LEU A 647 -7.21 -9.78 -1.58
N PRO A 648 -6.43 -10.52 -0.76
CA PRO A 648 -6.93 -11.05 0.49
C PRO A 648 -7.26 -9.91 1.47
N ILE A 649 -8.36 -10.04 2.20
CA ILE A 649 -8.70 -9.12 3.29
C ILE A 649 -8.05 -9.60 4.59
N GLU A 650 -7.09 -8.86 5.10
CA GLU A 650 -6.42 -9.16 6.37
C GLU A 650 -7.22 -8.54 7.53
N PHE A 651 -7.68 -9.36 8.48
CA PHE A 651 -8.29 -8.90 9.71
C PHE A 651 -7.24 -8.68 10.80
N GLY A 652 -7.39 -7.57 11.53
CA GLY A 652 -6.64 -7.27 12.75
C GLY A 652 -7.15 -8.04 13.97
N GLN A 653 -6.77 -7.58 15.16
CA GLN A 653 -7.20 -8.16 16.43
C GLN A 653 -8.64 -7.77 16.77
N ASN A 654 -9.05 -6.54 16.43
CA ASN A 654 -10.41 -6.06 16.60
C ASN A 654 -11.06 -5.87 15.23
N ASP A 655 -11.88 -4.84 15.05
CA ASP A 655 -12.70 -4.64 13.86
C ASP A 655 -11.89 -4.06 12.69
N GLU A 656 -10.55 -4.11 12.74
CA GLU A 656 -9.69 -3.63 11.67
C GLU A 656 -9.64 -4.60 10.49
N ILE A 657 -9.68 -4.05 9.28
CA ILE A 657 -9.28 -4.77 8.07
C ILE A 657 -8.23 -3.96 7.30
N ALA A 658 -7.41 -4.66 6.53
CA ALA A 658 -6.44 -4.06 5.62
C ALA A 658 -6.32 -4.86 4.31
N LEU A 659 -6.17 -4.13 3.22
CA LEU A 659 -5.70 -4.65 1.93
C LEU A 659 -4.23 -4.30 1.79
N ARG A 660 -3.42 -5.32 1.48
CA ARG A 660 -1.99 -5.16 1.19
C ARG A 660 -1.73 -5.62 -0.23
N TRP A 661 -0.88 -4.88 -0.93
CA TRP A 661 -0.47 -5.22 -2.28
C TRP A 661 0.25 -6.56 -2.33
N ARG A 662 -0.01 -7.33 -3.39
CA ARG A 662 0.66 -8.57 -3.76
C ARG A 662 0.88 -8.54 -5.26
N ASP A 663 2.11 -8.74 -5.71
CA ASP A 663 2.40 -8.89 -7.14
C ASP A 663 1.80 -10.19 -7.68
N GLU A 664 1.92 -11.26 -6.88
CA GLU A 664 1.33 -12.57 -7.12
C GLU A 664 0.99 -13.23 -5.77
N TRP A 665 -0.10 -13.99 -5.70
CA TRP A 665 -0.50 -14.70 -4.48
C TRP A 665 -1.44 -15.89 -4.75
N THR A 666 -1.58 -16.79 -3.77
CA THR A 666 -2.46 -17.98 -3.88
C THR A 666 -3.53 -18.05 -2.78
N LEU A 667 -4.64 -18.73 -3.03
CA LEU A 667 -5.72 -18.95 -2.04
C LEU A 667 -5.22 -19.53 -0.70
N GLY A 668 -4.07 -20.24 -0.70
CA GLY A 668 -3.45 -20.76 0.53
C GLY A 668 -3.11 -19.67 1.56
N GLU A 669 -2.89 -18.43 1.12
CA GLU A 669 -2.54 -17.31 1.99
C GLU A 669 -3.73 -16.81 2.82
N LEU A 670 -4.97 -17.06 2.37
CA LEU A 670 -6.19 -16.74 3.12
C LEU A 670 -6.23 -17.42 4.49
N ASN A 671 -5.52 -18.54 4.67
CA ASN A 671 -5.44 -19.26 5.94
C ASN A 671 -4.86 -18.42 7.09
N SER A 672 -4.11 -17.35 6.77
CA SER A 672 -3.51 -16.44 7.75
C SER A 672 -4.25 -15.10 7.87
N MET A 673 -5.38 -14.92 7.17
CA MET A 673 -6.02 -13.62 7.03
C MET A 673 -7.07 -13.32 8.08
N GLY A 674 -7.77 -14.34 8.61
CA GLY A 674 -8.83 -14.17 9.61
C GLY A 674 -8.36 -13.56 10.94
N ARG A 675 -9.29 -13.09 11.77
CA ARG A 675 -8.99 -12.53 13.11
C ARG A 675 -8.31 -13.57 14.00
N ILE A 676 -7.47 -13.06 14.90
CA ILE A 676 -6.86 -13.83 15.99
C ILE A 676 -7.26 -13.26 17.35
N THR A 677 -7.36 -14.12 18.35
CA THR A 677 -7.50 -13.73 19.77
C THR A 677 -6.26 -14.17 20.52
N ILE A 678 -5.73 -13.31 21.39
CA ILE A 678 -4.61 -13.66 22.27
C ILE A 678 -5.19 -14.22 23.56
N ASP A 679 -4.97 -15.53 23.78
CA ASP A 679 -5.46 -16.23 24.97
C ASP A 679 -4.50 -16.09 26.17
N THR A 680 -3.26 -15.68 25.89
CA THR A 680 -2.24 -15.43 26.92
C THR A 680 -2.48 -14.06 27.58
N PRO A 681 -2.66 -13.98 28.91
CA PRO A 681 -2.76 -12.70 29.60
C PRO A 681 -1.53 -11.85 29.36
N LEU A 682 -1.74 -10.61 28.90
CA LEU A 682 -0.68 -9.63 28.67
C LEU A 682 -0.72 -8.56 29.77
N PRO A 683 0.43 -7.96 30.14
CA PRO A 683 0.47 -6.89 31.12
C PRO A 683 -0.40 -5.72 30.64
N SER A 684 -1.14 -5.09 31.55
CA SER A 684 -1.93 -3.89 31.27
C SER A 684 -1.24 -2.61 31.73
N GLN A 685 -0.24 -2.70 32.62
CA GLN A 685 0.44 -1.54 33.18
C GLN A 685 1.92 -1.79 33.51
N THR A 686 2.67 -0.70 33.69
CA THR A 686 4.05 -0.70 34.19
C THR A 686 4.37 0.63 34.89
N ALA A 687 5.45 0.65 35.68
CA ALA A 687 5.96 1.89 36.27
C ALA A 687 6.80 2.69 35.27
N ILE A 688 6.94 4.00 35.49
CA ILE A 688 7.83 4.86 34.69
C ILE A 688 9.24 4.25 34.60
N GLY A 689 9.77 4.21 33.37
CA GLY A 689 11.10 3.72 33.03
C GLY A 689 11.25 2.19 33.07
N LYS A 690 10.21 1.43 33.44
CA LYS A 690 10.26 -0.04 33.49
C LYS A 690 9.58 -0.64 32.26
N VAL A 691 10.32 -1.44 31.50
CA VAL A 691 9.74 -2.29 30.46
C VAL A 691 8.98 -3.44 31.14
N PRO A 692 7.69 -3.66 30.84
CA PRO A 692 6.94 -4.77 31.41
C PRO A 692 7.50 -6.11 30.94
N VAL A 693 7.32 -7.16 31.74
CA VAL A 693 7.70 -8.52 31.33
C VAL A 693 6.73 -8.99 30.25
N LEU A 694 7.21 -9.07 29.02
CA LEU A 694 6.43 -9.48 27.85
C LEU A 694 6.80 -10.93 27.47
N PRO A 695 5.82 -11.77 27.11
CA PRO A 695 6.10 -13.14 26.70
C PRO A 695 6.75 -13.16 25.31
N ASP A 696 7.63 -14.14 25.08
CA ASP A 696 8.22 -14.45 23.76
C ASP A 696 7.34 -15.39 22.93
N THR A 697 6.33 -15.99 23.57
CA THR A 697 5.34 -16.88 22.98
C THR A 697 3.95 -16.65 23.56
N VAL A 698 2.93 -16.73 22.72
CA VAL A 698 1.52 -16.58 23.13
C VAL A 698 0.67 -17.73 22.60
N GLN A 699 -0.25 -18.21 23.41
CA GLN A 699 -1.41 -18.97 22.95
C GLN A 699 -2.37 -18.03 22.24
N ILE A 700 -2.79 -18.43 21.05
CA ILE A 700 -3.74 -17.71 20.23
C ILE A 700 -4.85 -18.63 19.75
N THR A 701 -6.03 -18.07 19.61
CA THR A 701 -7.16 -18.70 18.92
C THR A 701 -7.26 -18.05 17.53
N VAL A 702 -7.09 -18.86 16.48
CA VAL A 702 -7.31 -18.42 15.10
C VAL A 702 -8.78 -18.52 14.71
N SER A 703 -9.15 -17.85 13.62
CA SER A 703 -10.48 -17.95 13.02
C SER A 703 -10.87 -19.42 12.76
N GLY A 704 -12.07 -19.81 13.18
CA GLY A 704 -12.51 -21.21 13.24
C GLY A 704 -12.33 -21.88 14.61
N GLY A 705 -11.74 -21.20 15.59
CA GLY A 705 -11.69 -21.64 16.99
C GLY A 705 -10.53 -22.56 17.36
N SER A 706 -9.61 -22.81 16.43
CA SER A 706 -8.41 -23.63 16.71
C SER A 706 -7.41 -22.83 17.54
N GLN A 707 -6.85 -23.46 18.57
CA GLN A 707 -5.79 -22.87 19.39
C GLN A 707 -4.42 -23.32 18.91
N THR A 708 -3.47 -22.40 18.88
CA THR A 708 -2.06 -22.67 18.57
C THR A 708 -1.14 -21.76 19.37
N THR A 709 0.10 -22.18 19.54
CA THR A 709 1.17 -21.32 20.08
C THR A 709 1.86 -20.58 18.95
N ALA A 710 2.11 -19.29 19.12
CA ALA A 710 2.84 -18.46 18.18
C ALA A 710 3.99 -17.71 18.89
N ALA A 711 5.14 -17.64 18.24
CA ALA A 711 6.24 -16.80 18.69
C ALA A 711 5.92 -15.34 18.39
N ILE A 712 6.20 -14.46 19.36
CA ILE A 712 5.90 -13.04 19.28
C ILE A 712 7.15 -12.19 19.56
N ALA A 713 7.40 -11.20 18.71
CA ALA A 713 8.44 -10.21 18.90
C ALA A 713 7.80 -8.85 19.21
N TRP A 714 8.14 -8.26 20.35
CA TRP A 714 7.60 -6.97 20.78
C TRP A 714 8.54 -5.83 20.43
N ASN A 715 8.00 -4.70 19.97
CA ASN A 715 8.75 -3.46 19.73
C ASN A 715 8.98 -2.63 21.03
N ALA A 716 9.15 -3.28 22.18
CA ALA A 716 9.28 -2.61 23.46
C ALA A 716 10.72 -2.09 23.67
N THR A 717 10.86 -0.80 23.98
CA THR A 717 12.13 -0.17 24.37
C THR A 717 11.94 0.61 25.66
N PRO A 718 12.95 0.75 26.53
CA PRO A 718 12.83 1.51 27.77
C PRO A 718 12.31 2.94 27.59
N GLU A 719 12.67 3.58 26.48
CA GLU A 719 12.31 4.95 26.14
C GLU A 719 10.79 5.14 25.99
N LEU A 720 10.07 4.11 25.50
CA LEU A 720 8.60 4.16 25.35
C LEU A 720 7.91 4.34 26.71
N PHE A 721 8.51 3.86 27.78
CA PHE A 721 7.92 3.87 29.13
C PHE A 721 8.47 5.02 30.01
N ALA A 722 9.23 5.96 29.43
CA ALA A 722 9.89 7.03 30.19
C ALA A 722 8.92 8.11 30.71
N ARG A 723 7.66 8.11 30.28
CA ARG A 723 6.65 9.11 30.67
C ARG A 723 5.31 8.43 30.97
N PRO A 724 4.51 8.99 31.90
CA PRO A 724 3.19 8.44 32.21
C PRO A 724 2.23 8.65 31.03
N GLY A 725 1.26 7.74 30.90
CA GLY A 725 0.29 7.74 29.81
C GLY A 725 0.09 6.34 29.24
N ILE A 726 -0.36 6.25 27.99
CA ILE A 726 -0.64 4.98 27.31
C ILE A 726 0.44 4.72 26.27
N VAL A 727 1.06 3.54 26.33
CA VAL A 727 2.00 3.04 25.33
C VAL A 727 1.33 1.93 24.54
N THR A 728 1.20 2.10 23.22
CA THR A 728 0.76 1.04 22.31
C THR A 728 1.98 0.26 21.82
N LEU A 729 2.15 -0.97 22.33
CA LEU A 729 3.17 -1.91 21.86
C LEU A 729 2.65 -2.71 20.68
N LYS A 730 3.51 -2.93 19.69
CA LYS A 730 3.28 -3.83 18.56
C LYS A 730 4.01 -5.14 18.80
N GLY A 731 3.25 -6.23 18.69
CA GLY A 731 3.76 -7.59 18.74
C GLY A 731 3.66 -8.25 17.37
N THR A 732 4.77 -8.69 16.79
CA THR A 732 4.77 -9.41 15.52
C THR A 732 4.79 -10.91 15.77
N LEU A 733 3.69 -11.58 15.43
CA LEU A 733 3.54 -13.03 15.45
C LEU A 733 4.17 -13.61 14.19
N SER A 734 5.10 -14.55 14.35
CA SER A 734 5.81 -15.19 13.23
C SER A 734 5.29 -16.61 12.93
N GLY A 735 5.67 -17.17 11.79
CA GLY A 735 5.28 -18.51 11.36
C GLY A 735 3.98 -18.54 10.57
N ALA A 736 3.11 -19.53 10.83
CA ALA A 736 1.90 -19.78 10.05
C ALA A 736 0.84 -18.67 10.12
N VAL A 737 0.90 -17.80 11.14
CA VAL A 737 -0.06 -16.71 11.33
C VAL A 737 0.44 -15.39 10.74
N ASN A 738 1.74 -15.10 10.85
CA ASN A 738 2.39 -13.91 10.29
C ASN A 738 1.57 -12.60 10.42
N LYS A 739 1.23 -12.22 11.65
CA LYS A 739 0.38 -11.04 11.95
C LYS A 739 1.04 -10.09 12.92
N THR A 740 0.57 -8.84 12.93
CA THR A 740 0.90 -7.88 13.99
C THR A 740 -0.31 -7.68 14.90
N ILE A 741 -0.08 -7.67 16.20
CA ILE A 741 -1.06 -7.30 17.24
C ILE A 741 -0.64 -6.02 17.95
N GLU A 742 -1.59 -5.40 18.64
CA GLU A 742 -1.34 -4.21 19.46
C GLU A 742 -1.74 -4.48 20.92
N GLN A 743 -0.88 -4.08 21.87
CA GLN A 743 -1.13 -4.17 23.31
C GLN A 743 -0.99 -2.77 23.93
N HIS A 744 -2.01 -2.32 24.64
CA HIS A 744 -1.95 -1.06 25.39
C HIS A 744 -1.38 -1.31 26.79
N ILE A 745 -0.36 -0.55 27.15
CA ILE A 745 0.27 -0.54 28.48
C ILE A 745 0.09 0.83 29.09
N TYR A 746 -0.54 0.89 30.26
CA TYR A 746 -0.61 2.10 31.08
C TYR A 746 0.70 2.29 31.85
N VAL A 747 1.40 3.40 31.60
CA VAL A 747 2.57 3.81 32.36
C VAL A 747 2.11 4.66 33.52
N VAL A 748 2.21 4.10 34.73
CA VAL A 748 1.64 4.65 35.95
C VAL A 748 2.77 4.95 36.95
N PRO A 749 2.90 6.18 37.47
CA PRO A 749 3.86 6.44 38.54
C PRO A 749 3.37 5.88 39.89
N ASP A 750 4.29 5.30 40.67
CA ASP A 750 3.99 4.62 41.94
C ASP A 750 3.48 5.56 43.07
N ARG A 751 3.64 6.88 42.93
CA ARG A 751 3.37 7.90 44.00
C ARG A 751 2.61 9.12 43.48
N SER A 752 1.65 8.91 42.59
CA SER A 752 0.84 10.00 42.03
C SER A 752 -0.01 10.65 43.12
N ALA A 753 0.28 11.91 43.43
CA ALA A 753 -0.46 12.72 44.42
C ALA A 753 -1.69 13.39 43.79
N TYR A 754 -1.57 13.86 42.55
CA TYR A 754 -2.69 14.38 41.77
C TYR A 754 -2.70 13.80 40.38
N PHE A 755 -3.89 13.48 39.86
CA PHE A 755 -4.12 13.23 38.45
C PHE A 755 -5.42 13.92 38.03
N VAL A 756 -5.29 14.97 37.21
CA VAL A 756 -6.38 15.85 36.77
C VAL A 756 -6.59 15.62 35.29
N HIS A 757 -7.82 15.29 34.90
CA HIS A 757 -8.22 15.28 33.50
C HIS A 757 -9.02 16.55 33.22
N ALA A 758 -8.34 17.55 32.67
CA ALA A 758 -8.76 18.95 32.67
C ALA A 758 -10.06 19.21 31.89
N GLY A 759 -10.44 18.32 30.97
CA GLY A 759 -11.74 18.41 30.29
C GLY A 759 -12.93 18.02 31.17
N GLY A 760 -12.70 17.31 32.27
CA GLY A 760 -13.72 16.89 33.23
C GLY A 760 -14.54 15.66 32.82
N ALA A 761 -14.18 14.99 31.72
CA ALA A 761 -14.85 13.76 31.26
C ALA A 761 -14.26 12.50 31.92
N ALA A 762 -15.08 11.48 32.13
CA ALA A 762 -14.68 10.20 32.71
C ALA A 762 -14.37 9.18 31.61
N THR A 763 -13.36 9.46 30.78
CA THR A 763 -12.97 8.57 29.67
C THR A 763 -12.49 7.21 30.17
N ALA A 764 -12.59 6.17 29.34
CA ALA A 764 -12.27 4.80 29.73
C ALA A 764 -10.81 4.67 30.22
N ASP A 765 -9.88 5.28 29.49
CA ASP A 765 -8.46 5.29 29.83
C ASP A 765 -8.13 6.10 31.10
N TYR A 766 -8.85 7.19 31.36
CA TYR A 766 -8.74 7.92 32.63
C TYR A 766 -9.17 7.06 33.82
N ASN A 767 -10.30 6.36 33.70
CA ASN A 767 -10.79 5.46 34.75
C ASN A 767 -9.82 4.30 34.99
N ASP A 768 -9.26 3.72 33.93
CA ASP A 768 -8.24 2.68 34.04
C ASP A 768 -7.01 3.21 34.77
N MET A 769 -6.47 4.37 34.38
CA MET A 769 -5.31 4.97 35.02
C MET A 769 -5.55 5.26 36.52
N ILE A 770 -6.71 5.82 36.88
CA ILE A 770 -7.03 6.05 38.31
C ILE A 770 -7.14 4.75 39.09
N SER A 771 -7.68 3.68 38.50
CA SER A 771 -7.79 2.39 39.21
C SER A 771 -6.43 1.86 39.71
N TYR A 772 -5.33 2.23 39.04
CA TYR A 772 -3.97 1.86 39.42
C TYR A 772 -3.32 2.84 40.41
N MET A 773 -3.85 4.06 40.55
CA MET A 773 -3.33 5.12 41.41
C MET A 773 -4.23 5.41 42.62
N ASP A 774 -5.36 4.72 42.75
CA ASP A 774 -6.43 5.10 43.68
C ASP A 774 -5.92 5.24 45.11
N ASP A 775 -4.97 4.41 45.54
CA ASP A 775 -4.42 4.46 46.91
C ASP A 775 -3.64 5.76 47.21
N THR A 776 -3.00 6.38 46.21
CA THR A 776 -2.07 7.52 46.42
C THR A 776 -2.67 8.89 46.10
N LEU A 777 -3.75 8.95 45.32
CA LEU A 777 -4.32 10.22 44.88
C LEU A 777 -4.95 11.02 46.04
N ILE A 778 -4.66 12.31 46.09
CA ILE A 778 -5.27 13.28 47.02
C ILE A 778 -6.63 13.73 46.47
N ASN A 779 -6.79 13.82 45.16
CA ASN A 779 -8.00 14.31 44.50
C ASN A 779 -9.05 13.22 44.21
N LYS A 780 -9.17 12.21 45.07
CA LYS A 780 -10.14 11.11 44.86
C LYS A 780 -11.55 11.66 44.68
N GLY A 781 -12.26 11.18 43.65
CA GLY A 781 -13.66 11.53 43.38
C GLY A 781 -13.89 12.86 42.65
N ALA A 782 -12.85 13.59 42.24
CA ALA A 782 -12.98 14.81 41.44
C ALA A 782 -12.01 14.81 40.24
N ILE A 783 -12.59 14.80 39.03
CA ILE A 783 -11.85 14.73 37.75
C ILE A 783 -11.13 16.03 37.42
N ASP A 784 -11.86 17.14 37.56
CA ASP A 784 -11.38 18.51 37.44
C ASP A 784 -12.32 19.42 38.25
N GLN A 785 -11.81 20.51 38.82
CA GLN A 785 -12.60 21.45 39.61
C GLN A 785 -11.97 22.84 39.64
N LYS A 786 -12.74 23.85 40.08
CA LYS A 786 -12.22 25.20 40.34
C LYS A 786 -11.40 25.21 41.63
N TYR A 787 -10.29 25.95 41.64
CA TYR A 787 -9.57 26.25 42.88
C TYR A 787 -10.35 27.31 43.68
N ASP A 788 -10.88 26.89 44.83
CA ASP A 788 -11.68 27.71 45.74
C ASP A 788 -11.46 27.26 47.20
N PRO A 789 -10.33 27.64 47.81
CA PRO A 789 -9.95 27.18 49.15
C PRO A 789 -10.93 27.64 50.24
N ASP A 790 -11.68 28.73 50.02
CA ASP A 790 -12.71 29.20 50.97
C ASP A 790 -13.87 28.20 51.08
N ASN A 791 -14.08 27.40 50.04
CA ASN A 791 -15.07 26.31 49.98
C ASN A 791 -14.43 24.91 50.08
N GLY A 792 -13.18 24.82 50.52
CA GLY A 792 -12.44 23.56 50.70
C GLY A 792 -11.94 22.92 49.40
N GLN A 793 -12.05 23.62 48.26
CA GLN A 793 -11.51 23.17 46.97
C GLN A 793 -10.05 23.62 46.84
N ASN A 794 -9.18 22.91 47.54
CA ASN A 794 -7.77 23.28 47.71
C ASN A 794 -6.87 22.96 46.50
N TRP A 795 -7.46 22.56 45.36
CA TRP A 795 -6.77 22.38 44.09
C TRP A 795 -7.74 22.62 42.94
N GLY A 796 -7.25 23.00 41.76
CA GLY A 796 -8.07 23.17 40.57
C GLY A 796 -7.65 24.29 39.63
N TYR A 797 -8.46 24.56 38.61
CA TYR A 797 -8.27 25.68 37.69
C TYR A 797 -8.61 27.02 38.36
N VAL A 798 -7.88 28.07 38.00
CA VAL A 798 -8.02 29.40 38.62
C VAL A 798 -8.93 30.30 37.79
N GLY A 799 -9.94 30.89 38.45
CA GLY A 799 -10.84 31.88 37.87
C GLY A 799 -11.94 31.30 36.96
N ASP A 800 -12.74 32.19 36.36
CA ASP A 800 -13.90 31.83 35.51
C ASP A 800 -13.63 32.02 34.00
N ILE A 801 -12.35 32.14 33.65
CA ILE A 801 -11.86 32.51 32.32
C ILE A 801 -11.59 31.31 31.40
N THR A 802 -12.00 30.11 31.78
CA THR A 802 -11.72 28.86 31.05
C THR A 802 -13.00 28.11 30.68
N SER A 803 -12.91 27.25 29.66
CA SER A 803 -13.95 26.32 29.21
C SER A 803 -13.36 24.93 29.02
N SER A 804 -14.18 23.88 29.04
CA SER A 804 -13.77 22.50 28.74
C SER A 804 -14.37 21.98 27.43
N SER A 805 -13.76 20.93 26.89
CA SER A 805 -14.21 20.19 25.71
C SER A 805 -13.94 18.69 25.91
N GLY A 806 -14.68 17.83 25.21
CA GLY A 806 -14.56 16.37 25.28
C GLY A 806 -15.84 15.66 25.74
N THR A 807 -15.85 14.34 25.60
CA THR A 807 -16.94 13.43 25.97
C THR A 807 -16.37 12.20 26.66
N ASP A 808 -17.20 11.44 27.40
CA ASP A 808 -16.76 10.20 28.07
C ASP A 808 -16.35 9.09 27.07
N SER A 809 -16.75 9.21 25.81
CA SER A 809 -16.32 8.35 24.70
C SER A 809 -14.98 8.75 24.07
N GLY A 810 -14.38 9.86 24.51
CA GLY A 810 -13.07 10.33 24.06
C GLY A 810 -11.90 9.57 24.68
N ASP A 811 -10.69 10.12 24.52
CA ASP A 811 -9.47 9.66 25.17
C ASP A 811 -8.92 10.74 26.13
N LEU A 812 -7.90 10.36 26.91
CA LEU A 812 -7.24 11.18 27.91
C LEU A 812 -6.71 12.52 27.38
N PHE A 813 -6.48 12.64 26.07
CA PHE A 813 -5.98 13.86 25.44
C PHE A 813 -7.10 14.69 24.79
N ALA A 814 -8.10 14.03 24.22
CA ALA A 814 -9.18 14.66 23.48
C ALA A 814 -10.16 15.43 24.37
N SER A 815 -10.26 15.08 25.66
CA SER A 815 -10.96 15.90 26.65
C SER A 815 -9.98 16.87 27.33
N LEU A 816 -10.23 18.17 27.22
CA LEU A 816 -9.27 19.21 27.60
C LEU A 816 -9.93 20.49 28.14
N ARG A 817 -9.14 21.31 28.84
CA ARG A 817 -9.50 22.68 29.23
C ARG A 817 -8.75 23.68 28.36
N TYR A 818 -9.41 24.78 28.00
CA TYR A 818 -8.84 25.87 27.23
C TYR A 818 -9.28 27.24 27.73
N LEU A 819 -8.46 28.25 27.47
CA LEU A 819 -8.76 29.63 27.84
C LEU A 819 -9.87 30.23 26.96
N LYS A 820 -10.81 30.98 27.54
CA LYS A 820 -11.84 31.71 26.79
C LYS A 820 -11.20 32.86 26.00
N SER A 821 -11.71 33.10 24.80
CA SER A 821 -11.21 34.19 23.95
C SER A 821 -11.33 35.55 24.66
N GLY A 822 -10.28 36.37 24.58
CA GLY A 822 -10.27 37.74 25.13
C GLY A 822 -10.16 37.85 26.65
N THR A 823 -9.88 36.76 27.38
CA THR A 823 -9.85 36.75 28.86
C THR A 823 -8.46 36.79 29.48
N GLY A 824 -7.43 37.03 28.65
CA GLY A 824 -6.03 37.07 29.06
C GLY A 824 -5.17 36.06 28.32
N ASP A 825 -4.02 35.73 28.91
CA ASP A 825 -3.00 34.86 28.31
C ASP A 825 -2.71 33.59 29.14
N ASP A 826 -3.18 33.52 30.38
CA ASP A 826 -2.78 32.49 31.34
C ASP A 826 -3.94 31.53 31.64
N LEU A 827 -3.78 30.25 31.26
CA LEU A 827 -4.59 29.14 31.78
C LEU A 827 -3.83 28.54 32.97
N SER A 828 -4.33 28.75 34.19
CA SER A 828 -3.61 28.38 35.42
C SER A 828 -4.36 27.36 36.28
N TYR A 829 -3.59 26.48 36.90
CA TYR A 829 -3.99 25.54 37.94
C TYR A 829 -3.19 25.81 39.22
N ARG A 830 -3.84 25.61 40.37
CA ARG A 830 -3.19 25.65 41.69
C ARG A 830 -3.48 24.38 42.48
N PHE A 831 -2.52 23.98 43.28
CA PHE A 831 -2.58 22.81 44.15
C PHE A 831 -2.01 23.18 45.51
N ASP A 832 -2.83 23.12 46.56
CA ASP A 832 -2.32 23.17 47.94
C ASP A 832 -1.75 21.79 48.27
N ILE A 833 -0.42 21.70 48.32
CA ILE A 833 0.32 20.45 48.45
C ILE A 833 1.46 20.65 49.46
N ALA A 834 1.80 19.61 50.21
CA ALA A 834 2.87 19.71 51.20
C ALA A 834 4.18 20.19 50.54
N ASN A 835 5.02 20.90 51.30
CA ASN A 835 6.37 21.21 50.85
C ASN A 835 7.10 19.93 50.45
N GLY A 836 8.00 19.99 49.47
CA GLY A 836 8.69 18.81 48.94
C GLY A 836 9.12 18.94 47.50
N GLU A 837 9.73 17.88 46.98
CA GLU A 837 10.08 17.76 45.57
C GLU A 837 9.06 16.85 44.89
N TYR A 838 8.62 17.28 43.71
CA TYR A 838 7.62 16.59 42.92
C TYR A 838 8.08 16.49 41.47
N ASP A 839 7.64 15.44 40.78
CA ASP A 839 7.69 15.41 39.32
C ASP A 839 6.32 15.83 38.78
N VAL A 840 6.30 16.74 37.82
CA VAL A 840 5.08 17.27 37.21
C VAL A 840 5.02 16.85 35.74
N TYR A 841 3.94 16.20 35.35
CA TYR A 841 3.68 15.82 33.97
C TYR A 841 2.43 16.52 33.44
N VAL A 842 2.46 16.93 32.17
CA VAL A 842 1.34 17.58 31.49
C VAL A 842 1.08 16.94 30.14
N GLY A 843 -0.18 16.64 29.86
CA GLY A 843 -0.65 16.15 28.58
C GLY A 843 -1.16 17.29 27.70
N LEU A 844 -0.68 17.34 26.46
CA LEU A 844 -0.96 18.41 25.49
C LEU A 844 -1.38 17.81 24.15
N TYR A 845 -2.48 18.31 23.60
CA TYR A 845 -3.03 17.91 22.31
C TYR A 845 -3.83 19.06 21.69
N ASP A 846 -3.84 19.21 20.36
CA ASP A 846 -4.69 20.16 19.65
C ASP A 846 -5.66 19.49 18.66
N PRO A 847 -6.94 19.28 19.08
CA PRO A 847 -7.97 18.74 18.21
C PRO A 847 -8.30 19.67 17.03
N TRP A 848 -7.87 20.93 17.08
CA TRP A 848 -8.12 21.95 16.06
C TRP A 848 -6.88 22.27 15.20
N SER A 849 -5.81 21.48 15.31
CA SER A 849 -4.55 21.69 14.59
C SER A 849 -4.71 21.72 13.06
N GLN A 850 -5.69 20.98 12.52
CA GLN A 850 -6.01 20.99 11.08
C GLN A 850 -6.43 22.36 10.54
N TYR A 851 -7.04 23.20 11.38
CA TYR A 851 -7.53 24.52 10.96
C TYR A 851 -6.44 25.58 11.01
N ASN A 852 -5.42 25.43 11.87
CA ASN A 852 -4.35 26.41 12.05
C ASN A 852 -3.02 25.73 12.47
N PRO A 853 -2.40 24.91 11.59
CA PRO A 853 -1.28 24.05 11.96
C PRO A 853 -0.07 24.85 12.45
N GLY A 854 0.45 24.48 13.64
CA GLY A 854 1.66 25.06 14.22
C GLY A 854 1.54 26.49 14.77
N THR A 855 0.32 27.05 14.81
CA THR A 855 0.10 28.44 15.23
C THR A 855 -0.14 28.60 16.74
N ARG A 856 -0.68 27.58 17.41
CA ARG A 856 -0.93 27.60 18.86
C ARG A 856 0.38 27.31 19.59
N LYS A 857 0.89 28.33 20.30
CA LYS A 857 2.13 28.23 21.08
C LYS A 857 1.96 28.74 22.50
N ALA A 858 2.51 28.01 23.47
CA ALA A 858 2.45 28.39 24.88
C ALA A 858 3.77 28.14 25.62
N HIS A 859 4.05 28.95 26.63
CA HIS A 859 5.03 28.64 27.66
C HIS A 859 4.37 27.74 28.72
N ILE A 860 5.10 26.73 29.19
CA ILE A 860 4.72 25.97 30.39
C ILE A 860 5.50 26.55 31.56
N VAL A 861 4.76 27.11 32.51
CA VAL A 861 5.30 27.83 33.67
C VAL A 861 4.93 27.07 34.93
N ILE A 862 5.90 26.75 35.77
CA ILE A 862 5.70 26.07 37.06
C ILE A 862 6.37 26.91 38.14
N ASN A 863 5.62 27.24 39.20
CA ASN A 863 6.09 28.10 40.31
C ASN A 863 6.76 29.39 39.81
N ASP A 864 6.08 30.07 38.87
CA ASP A 864 6.52 31.30 38.18
C ASP A 864 7.79 31.18 37.31
N GLU A 865 8.33 29.97 37.14
CA GLU A 865 9.49 29.69 36.27
C GLU A 865 9.04 29.08 34.93
N ILE A 866 9.53 29.61 33.81
CA ILE A 866 9.28 29.04 32.48
C ILE A 866 10.10 27.76 32.32
N LYS A 867 9.44 26.60 32.40
CA LYS A 867 10.06 25.28 32.21
C LYS A 867 10.11 24.84 30.75
N THR A 868 9.14 25.25 29.95
CA THR A 868 9.17 25.06 28.49
C THR A 868 8.86 26.36 27.78
N ASN A 869 9.75 26.78 26.89
CA ASN A 869 9.62 28.00 26.13
C ASN A 869 8.92 27.76 24.78
N SER A 870 7.75 28.36 24.55
CA SER A 870 7.06 28.38 23.26
C SER A 870 6.80 26.98 22.67
N TYR A 871 6.23 26.08 23.48
CA TYR A 871 5.74 24.78 23.04
C TYR A 871 4.75 24.95 21.89
N THR A 872 4.90 24.17 20.82
CA THR A 872 4.02 24.22 19.64
C THR A 872 3.05 23.06 19.68
N PHE A 873 1.75 23.36 19.77
CA PHE A 873 0.74 22.32 19.78
C PHE A 873 0.54 21.70 18.38
N SER A 874 0.21 20.41 18.35
CA SER A 874 -0.04 19.63 17.14
C SER A 874 -1.16 18.62 17.37
N ALA A 875 -1.47 17.81 16.34
CA ALA A 875 -2.36 16.66 16.48
C ALA A 875 -1.73 15.49 17.28
N SER A 876 -0.47 15.61 17.69
CA SER A 876 0.22 14.60 18.50
C SER A 876 -0.26 14.64 19.95
N ARG A 877 -0.32 13.48 20.59
CA ARG A 877 -0.64 13.30 22.00
C ARG A 877 0.66 13.36 22.80
N ASP A 878 1.06 14.58 23.17
CA ASP A 878 2.38 14.84 23.72
C ASP A 878 2.33 14.93 25.25
N VAL A 879 3.34 14.36 25.91
CA VAL A 879 3.51 14.43 27.36
C VAL A 879 4.81 15.15 27.66
N LEU A 880 4.77 16.24 28.44
CA LEU A 880 5.97 16.89 28.98
C LEU A 880 6.14 16.50 30.44
N GLY A 881 7.37 16.21 30.86
CA GLY A 881 7.73 15.91 32.24
C GLY A 881 8.73 16.92 32.79
N TYR A 882 8.54 17.31 34.04
CA TYR A 882 9.39 18.24 34.77
C TYR A 882 9.77 17.61 36.10
N GLU A 883 11.02 17.21 36.21
CA GLU A 883 11.54 16.56 37.42
C GLU A 883 12.00 17.58 38.46
N ASP A 884 12.01 17.17 39.73
CA ASP A 884 12.59 17.93 40.86
C ASP A 884 11.95 19.31 41.07
N VAL A 885 10.64 19.42 40.85
CA VAL A 885 9.87 20.64 41.13
C VAL A 885 9.75 20.83 42.64
N ASN A 886 10.50 21.79 43.17
CA ASN A 886 10.47 22.12 44.59
C ASN A 886 9.25 22.98 44.97
N VAL A 887 8.55 22.59 46.03
CA VAL A 887 7.44 23.29 46.67
C VAL A 887 7.87 23.70 48.08
N SER A 888 7.89 25.00 48.37
CA SER A 888 8.35 25.55 49.66
C SER A 888 7.29 26.35 50.43
N GLU A 889 6.17 26.68 49.80
CA GLU A 889 5.09 27.51 50.38
C GLU A 889 3.74 26.78 50.49
N GLY A 890 3.77 25.45 50.46
CA GLY A 890 2.58 24.61 50.53
C GLY A 890 1.70 24.68 49.28
N LYS A 891 2.22 25.23 48.17
CA LYS A 891 1.48 25.47 46.93
C LYS A 891 2.32 25.20 45.69
N LEU A 892 1.72 24.51 44.73
CA LEU A 892 2.25 24.37 43.37
C LEU A 892 1.34 25.15 42.41
N ALA A 893 1.94 25.96 41.55
CA ALA A 893 1.24 26.68 40.49
C ALA A 893 1.72 26.20 39.12
N LEU A 894 0.80 25.82 38.25
CA LEU A 894 1.06 25.45 36.86
C LEU A 894 0.28 26.39 35.94
N THR A 895 0.96 27.03 35.00
CA THR A 895 0.34 27.94 34.02
C THR A 895 0.77 27.58 32.61
N VAL A 896 -0.22 27.37 31.73
CA VAL A 896 -0.04 27.32 30.28
C VAL A 896 -0.29 28.73 29.74
N ARG A 897 0.80 29.48 29.51
CA ARG A 897 0.78 30.89 29.13
C ARG A 897 0.90 31.06 27.62
N ARG A 898 0.03 31.83 26.99
CA ARG A 898 0.12 32.17 25.55
C ARG A 898 1.51 32.76 25.23
N ALA A 899 2.20 32.18 24.25
CA ALA A 899 3.57 32.62 23.94
C ALA A 899 3.62 33.90 23.10
N VAL A 900 2.58 34.17 22.31
CA VAL A 900 2.47 35.35 21.45
C VAL A 900 1.06 35.91 21.59
N SER A 901 0.96 37.21 21.87
CA SER A 901 -0.33 37.91 21.95
C SER A 901 -1.11 37.74 20.63
N GLY A 902 -2.37 37.32 20.69
CA GLY A 902 -3.22 37.06 19.53
C GLY A 902 -3.09 35.66 18.90
N ALA A 903 -2.16 34.81 19.34
CA ALA A 903 -2.13 33.39 18.93
C ALA A 903 -3.38 32.63 19.44
N PRO A 904 -3.73 31.43 18.94
CA PRO A 904 -4.84 30.64 19.49
C PRO A 904 -4.73 30.38 21.01
N ASN A 905 -5.87 30.17 21.67
CA ASN A 905 -5.94 30.09 23.14
C ASN A 905 -5.12 28.92 23.73
N PRO A 906 -4.42 29.09 24.86
CA PRO A 906 -3.73 27.97 25.52
C PRO A 906 -4.72 26.90 26.01
N GLN A 907 -4.25 25.66 26.05
CA GLN A 907 -5.03 24.49 26.43
C GLN A 907 -4.17 23.43 27.13
N ILE A 908 -4.82 22.56 27.90
CA ILE A 908 -4.20 21.43 28.60
C ILE A 908 -5.20 20.28 28.70
N SER A 909 -4.74 19.04 28.45
CA SER A 909 -5.60 17.85 28.50
C SER A 909 -5.61 17.24 29.89
N TRP A 910 -4.43 17.04 30.48
CA TRP A 910 -4.31 16.47 31.82
C TRP A 910 -3.04 16.92 32.55
N ILE A 911 -3.04 16.79 33.87
CA ILE A 911 -1.94 17.15 34.77
C ILE A 911 -1.73 15.99 35.73
N MET A 912 -0.47 15.60 35.95
CA MET A 912 -0.11 14.63 36.97
C MET A 912 1.01 15.20 37.85
N ILE A 913 0.83 15.12 39.17
CA ILE A 913 1.84 15.52 40.16
C ILE A 913 2.22 14.28 40.95
N VAL A 914 3.50 13.91 40.90
CA VAL A 914 4.04 12.71 41.51
C VAL A 914 4.95 13.11 42.65
N ASP A 915 4.67 12.61 43.85
CA ASP A 915 5.49 12.84 45.04
C ASP A 915 6.79 12.04 44.93
N LYS A 916 7.94 12.72 44.99
CA LYS A 916 9.23 12.01 45.04
C LYS A 916 9.43 11.43 46.42
N GLU A 917 10.03 10.23 46.47
CA GLU A 917 10.48 9.66 47.72
C GLU A 917 11.40 10.66 48.44
N GLN A 918 10.98 11.11 49.63
CA GLN A 918 11.76 12.07 50.41
C GLN A 918 13.18 11.53 50.64
N THR A 919 14.18 12.38 50.51
CA THR A 919 15.53 12.03 50.98
C THR A 919 15.54 12.03 52.50
N ALA A 920 16.47 11.29 53.12
CA ALA A 920 16.65 11.33 54.57
C ALA A 920 16.85 12.76 55.11
N ALA A 921 17.52 13.63 54.33
CA ALA A 921 17.73 15.04 54.67
C ALA A 921 16.43 15.86 54.68
N GLN A 922 15.58 15.69 53.68
CA GLN A 922 14.28 16.36 53.62
C GLN A 922 13.36 15.87 54.74
N ALA A 923 13.35 14.57 55.02
CA ALA A 923 12.58 13.99 56.14
C ALA A 923 13.08 14.51 57.51
N ALA A 924 14.40 14.58 57.72
CA ALA A 924 15.00 15.14 58.95
C ALA A 924 14.62 16.60 59.16
N ASN A 925 14.68 17.43 58.10
CA ASN A 925 14.38 18.85 58.21
C ASN A 925 12.91 19.16 58.56
N ARG A 926 11.98 18.23 58.28
CA ARG A 926 10.55 18.37 58.59
C ARG A 926 10.17 17.99 60.02
N LEU A 927 11.06 17.37 60.78
CA LEU A 927 10.80 17.08 62.19
C LEU A 927 10.56 18.41 62.93
N GLY A 928 9.41 18.54 63.60
CA GLY A 928 9.06 19.76 64.34
C GLY A 928 10.06 20.11 65.45
N GLU A 929 9.88 21.28 66.07
CA GLU A 929 10.58 21.61 67.31
C GLU A 929 10.16 20.66 68.44
N ILE A 930 11.09 20.32 69.33
CA ILE A 930 10.77 19.49 70.49
C ILE A 930 10.32 20.42 71.62
N ALA A 931 9.09 20.25 72.08
CA ALA A 931 8.55 21.03 73.18
C ALA A 931 9.36 20.81 74.47
N ALA A 932 9.53 21.87 75.26
CA ALA A 932 10.17 21.77 76.57
C ALA A 932 9.36 20.83 77.48
N PRO A 933 10.00 19.83 78.12
CA PRO A 933 9.32 18.91 79.01
C PRO A 933 8.81 19.63 80.27
N ALA A 934 7.69 19.17 80.84
CA ALA A 934 7.18 19.69 82.10
C ALA A 934 8.17 19.46 83.25
N GLN A 935 8.13 20.30 84.29
CA GLN A 935 9.01 20.15 85.45
C GLN A 935 8.80 18.79 86.14
N GLY A 936 9.87 18.01 86.26
CA GLY A 936 9.82 16.66 86.84
C GLY A 936 9.39 15.55 85.88
N ALA A 937 9.22 15.84 84.58
CA ALA A 937 9.04 14.82 83.57
C ALA A 937 10.26 13.89 83.52
N VAL A 938 9.98 12.59 83.36
CA VAL A 938 11.00 11.52 83.28
C VAL A 938 11.19 11.00 81.85
N GLN A 939 10.42 11.51 80.90
CA GLN A 939 10.45 11.12 79.49
C GLN A 939 10.18 12.33 78.60
N LEU A 940 10.94 12.45 77.52
CA LEU A 940 10.76 13.43 76.46
C LEU A 940 9.85 12.88 75.36
N THR A 941 8.89 13.68 74.91
CA THR A 941 8.09 13.35 73.73
C THR A 941 8.89 13.70 72.48
N LEU A 942 9.31 12.69 71.71
CA LEU A 942 9.99 12.84 70.44
C LEU A 942 8.98 12.94 69.29
N PRO A 943 9.31 13.63 68.17
CA PRO A 943 8.50 13.58 66.97
C PRO A 943 8.47 12.16 66.39
N GLU A 944 7.37 11.77 65.75
CA GLU A 944 7.30 10.49 65.04
C GLU A 944 8.16 10.53 63.77
N ALA A 945 8.78 9.39 63.43
CA ALA A 945 9.49 9.25 62.16
C ALA A 945 8.47 9.23 61.01
N PRO A 946 8.72 9.94 59.89
CA PRO A 946 7.86 9.83 58.71
C PRO A 946 7.77 8.39 58.19
N GLU A 947 6.65 8.03 57.56
CA GLU A 947 6.46 6.71 56.97
C GLU A 947 7.57 6.40 55.94
N GLY A 948 8.19 5.22 56.04
CA GLY A 948 9.38 4.87 55.26
C GLY A 948 10.72 5.30 55.88
N PHE A 949 10.72 5.86 57.10
CA PHE A 949 11.93 6.28 57.81
C PHE A 949 11.97 5.78 59.25
N THR A 950 13.17 5.77 59.83
CA THR A 950 13.41 5.55 61.27
C THR A 950 14.07 6.76 61.89
N LEU A 951 13.78 7.03 63.16
CA LEU A 951 14.36 8.12 63.93
C LEU A 951 15.23 7.58 65.07
N ALA A 952 16.47 8.03 65.16
CA ALA A 952 17.38 7.81 66.28
C ALA A 952 17.80 9.16 66.87
N ILE A 953 18.10 9.20 68.18
CA ILE A 953 18.51 10.44 68.83
C ILE A 953 19.88 10.31 69.52
N LYS A 954 20.70 11.36 69.44
CA LYS A 954 21.91 11.56 70.24
C LYS A 954 21.77 12.84 71.04
N SER A 955 22.25 12.83 72.27
CA SER A 955 22.11 13.96 73.20
C SER A 955 23.48 14.56 73.51
N SER A 956 23.56 15.89 73.41
CA SER A 956 24.74 16.67 73.85
C SER A 956 24.97 16.58 75.36
N ASN A 957 23.97 16.17 76.14
CA ASN A 957 24.10 15.84 77.56
C ASN A 957 23.24 14.60 77.88
N SER A 958 23.82 13.43 77.65
CA SER A 958 23.18 12.13 77.85
C SER A 958 22.86 11.80 79.31
N GLU A 959 23.45 12.53 80.27
CA GLU A 959 23.10 12.41 81.68
C GLU A 959 21.76 13.09 82.00
N ILE A 960 21.31 14.05 81.16
CA ILE A 960 20.04 14.79 81.32
C ILE A 960 18.96 14.26 80.40
N ILE A 961 19.26 14.00 79.12
CA ILE A 961 18.34 13.34 78.18
C ILE A 961 19.05 12.14 77.56
N GLY A 962 18.60 10.92 77.86
CA GLY A 962 19.12 9.67 77.30
C GLY A 962 18.76 9.47 75.83
N THR A 963 19.42 8.51 75.17
CA THR A 963 19.21 8.19 73.74
C THR A 963 17.86 7.53 73.43
N ASP A 964 17.09 7.17 74.46
CA ASP A 964 15.72 6.68 74.40
C ASP A 964 14.69 7.76 74.79
N GLY A 965 15.15 9.00 75.00
CA GLY A 965 14.32 10.13 75.43
C GLY A 965 14.08 10.19 76.95
N THR A 966 14.67 9.31 77.76
CA THR A 966 14.55 9.39 79.23
C THR A 966 15.14 10.69 79.75
N ILE A 967 14.46 11.35 80.69
CA ILE A 967 14.90 12.61 81.28
C ILE A 967 15.34 12.38 82.72
N THR A 968 16.56 12.82 83.05
CA THR A 968 17.02 12.99 84.43
C THR A 968 16.96 14.49 84.77
N PRO A 969 16.00 14.93 85.61
CA PRO A 969 15.83 16.36 85.88
C PRO A 969 17.09 16.98 86.52
N PRO A 970 17.68 18.01 85.91
CA PRO A 970 18.92 18.63 86.39
C PRO A 970 18.67 19.53 87.61
N GLY A 971 19.72 19.87 88.36
CA GLY A 971 19.62 20.76 89.53
C GLY A 971 19.27 22.22 89.18
N GLN A 972 19.50 22.64 87.93
CA GLN A 972 19.12 23.94 87.36
C GLN A 972 18.62 23.74 85.92
N ALA A 973 17.80 24.65 85.40
CA ALA A 973 17.30 24.55 84.03
C ALA A 973 18.47 24.47 83.05
N THR A 974 18.52 23.41 82.25
CA THR A 974 19.67 23.11 81.38
C THR A 974 19.22 22.95 79.95
N THR A 975 19.93 23.60 79.04
CA THR A 975 19.73 23.47 77.59
C THR A 975 20.48 22.23 77.09
N VAL A 976 19.78 21.33 76.40
CA VAL A 976 20.31 20.12 75.78
C VAL A 976 20.03 20.19 74.28
N GLN A 977 21.07 20.11 73.46
CA GLN A 977 20.94 19.88 72.02
C GLN A 977 20.75 18.38 71.75
N LEU A 978 19.75 18.03 70.94
CA LEU A 978 19.46 16.69 70.47
C LEU A 978 19.73 16.62 68.97
N GLU A 979 20.60 15.70 68.57
CA GLU A 979 20.82 15.30 67.18
C GLU A 979 19.82 14.20 66.83
N LEU A 980 18.87 14.51 65.96
CA LEU A 980 17.84 13.61 65.46
C LEU A 980 18.32 13.04 64.11
N GLU A 981 18.74 11.79 64.09
CA GLU A 981 19.16 11.07 62.90
C GLU A 981 17.96 10.35 62.27
N VAL A 982 17.57 10.78 61.08
CA VAL A 982 16.52 10.14 60.28
C VAL A 982 17.16 9.28 59.22
N THR A 983 16.78 8.01 59.16
CA THR A 983 17.28 7.04 58.17
C THR A 983 16.14 6.59 57.28
N ARG A 984 16.33 6.65 55.97
CA ARG A 984 15.38 6.18 54.97
C ARG A 984 15.45 4.67 54.85
N LEU A 985 14.31 3.99 54.94
CA LEU A 985 14.24 2.54 54.91
C LEU A 985 14.55 1.96 53.51
N SER A 986 14.17 2.67 52.44
CA SER A 986 14.30 2.18 51.07
C SER A 986 15.75 2.02 50.60
N ASP A 987 16.65 2.94 50.99
CA ASP A 987 18.05 2.93 50.56
C ASP A 987 19.09 3.08 51.70
N GLN A 988 18.62 3.12 52.95
CA GLN A 988 19.46 3.24 54.16
C GLN A 988 20.27 4.53 54.25
N THR A 989 19.95 5.56 53.45
CA THR A 989 20.57 6.88 53.61
C THR A 989 20.11 7.54 54.90
N SER A 990 20.99 8.26 55.60
CA SER A 990 20.64 8.98 56.83
C SER A 990 21.01 10.47 56.78
N ALA A 991 20.28 11.29 57.52
CA ALA A 991 20.60 12.69 57.73
C ALA A 991 20.24 13.09 59.16
N THR A 992 20.98 14.06 59.71
CA THR A 992 20.80 14.50 61.11
C THR A 992 20.33 15.95 61.16
N VAL A 993 19.37 16.23 62.03
CA VAL A 993 18.96 17.60 62.36
C VAL A 993 19.12 17.86 63.86
N VAL A 994 19.57 19.07 64.24
CA VAL A 994 19.74 19.44 65.65
C VAL A 994 18.51 20.18 66.17
N ARG A 995 18.01 19.79 67.34
CA ARG A 995 16.91 20.46 68.08
C ARG A 995 17.38 20.85 69.47
N THR A 996 16.90 21.99 69.96
CA THR A 996 17.29 22.49 71.28
C THR A 996 16.14 22.28 72.27
N VAL A 997 16.40 21.58 73.36
CA VAL A 997 15.42 21.30 74.42
C VAL A 997 15.91 21.92 75.73
N ILE A 998 15.05 22.72 76.38
CA ILE A 998 15.34 23.26 77.72
C ILE A 998 14.66 22.36 78.75
N VAL A 999 15.45 21.65 79.55
CA VAL A 999 14.93 20.79 80.63
C VAL A 999 14.87 21.60 81.94
N PRO A 1000 13.68 21.75 82.57
CA PRO A 1000 13.53 22.51 83.81
C PRO A 1000 14.26 21.88 85.01
N ALA A 1001 14.59 22.69 86.02
CA ALA A 1001 15.21 22.22 87.26
C ALA A 1001 14.30 21.26 88.06
N LYS A 1002 14.89 20.22 88.67
CA LYS A 1002 14.20 19.29 89.57
C LYS A 1002 13.53 20.03 90.74
N ALA A 1003 12.29 19.67 91.07
CA ALA A 1003 11.58 20.24 92.21
C ALA A 1003 12.32 19.92 93.54
N SER A 1004 12.49 20.92 94.41
CA SER A 1004 13.15 20.73 95.71
C SER A 1004 12.26 19.98 96.69
N SER A 1005 12.84 19.02 97.43
CA SER A 1005 12.16 18.26 98.49
C SER A 1005 12.69 18.72 99.86
N GLY A 1006 11.82 19.29 100.69
CA GLY A 1006 12.11 19.63 102.09
C GLY A 1006 11.16 18.88 103.02
N GLY A 1007 11.70 18.01 103.88
CA GLY A 1007 10.94 17.19 104.82
C GLY A 1007 11.00 17.67 106.27
N GLY A 1008 9.82 17.78 106.89
CA GLY A 1008 9.48 17.17 108.19
C GLY A 1008 9.75 17.91 109.51
N THR A 1009 8.68 18.31 110.21
CA THR A 1009 8.52 18.24 111.70
C THR A 1009 7.03 18.22 112.10
N ASP A 1010 6.65 17.32 113.01
CA ASP A 1010 5.43 17.27 113.87
C ASP A 1010 5.91 17.53 115.34
N PRO A 1011 5.13 18.01 116.36
CA PRO A 1011 3.67 17.97 116.49
C PRO A 1011 2.92 19.22 117.00
N GLY A 1012 1.63 19.27 116.62
CA GLY A 1012 0.49 19.64 117.49
C GLY A 1012 0.21 21.11 117.82
N THR A 1013 -0.93 21.64 117.35
CA THR A 1013 -2.07 22.16 118.15
C THR A 1013 -3.15 22.79 117.23
N ASN A 1014 -4.41 22.38 117.43
CA ASN A 1014 -5.67 22.93 116.85
C ASN A 1014 -6.13 24.15 117.70
N PRO A 1015 -7.20 24.94 117.39
CA PRO A 1015 -8.12 24.97 116.23
C PRO A 1015 -8.51 26.37 115.66
N GLY A 1016 -9.12 26.42 114.47
CA GLY A 1016 -9.90 27.60 114.04
C GLY A 1016 -10.41 27.68 112.59
N THR A 1017 -11.65 27.23 112.36
CA THR A 1017 -12.72 27.78 111.48
C THR A 1017 -12.61 27.89 109.93
N ASN A 1018 -13.55 27.17 109.29
CA ASN A 1018 -14.24 27.22 107.95
C ASN A 1018 -14.66 28.65 107.45
N PRO A 1019 -15.31 28.89 106.26
CA PRO A 1019 -15.60 28.04 105.07
C PRO A 1019 -15.47 28.67 103.64
N GLY A 1020 -15.56 27.80 102.61
CA GLY A 1020 -16.34 28.01 101.35
C GLY A 1020 -15.53 28.07 100.05
N THR A 1021 -15.93 27.54 98.87
CA THR A 1021 -17.09 26.78 98.36
C THR A 1021 -16.74 26.24 96.95
N ASN A 1022 -17.29 25.07 96.57
CA ASN A 1022 -17.33 24.35 95.26
C ASN A 1022 -18.21 25.10 94.20
N PRO A 1023 -18.63 24.60 93.00
CA PRO A 1023 -18.36 23.33 92.26
C PRO A 1023 -18.16 23.42 90.71
N GLY A 1024 -17.58 22.41 90.03
CA GLY A 1024 -18.30 21.38 89.21
C GLY A 1024 -17.87 21.48 87.72
N THR A 1025 -17.84 20.48 86.81
CA THR A 1025 -18.42 19.13 86.67
C THR A 1025 -17.77 18.38 85.48
N ASN A 1026 -17.62 17.05 85.58
CA ASN A 1026 -17.47 16.04 84.47
C ASN A 1026 -18.88 15.55 84.03
N PRO A 1027 -19.18 14.78 82.94
CA PRO A 1027 -18.73 13.37 82.74
C PRO A 1027 -18.70 12.76 81.28
N GLY A 1028 -18.14 11.54 81.13
CA GLY A 1028 -18.57 10.48 80.16
C GLY A 1028 -17.45 9.87 79.27
N SER A 1029 -16.88 8.67 79.54
CA SER A 1029 -17.29 7.27 79.18
C SER A 1029 -17.09 6.90 77.69
N GLY A 1030 -16.51 5.78 77.23
CA GLY A 1030 -16.00 4.51 77.80
C GLY A 1030 -15.19 3.70 76.74
N SER A 1031 -14.28 2.80 77.15
CA SER A 1031 -14.26 1.32 76.93
C SER A 1031 -14.62 0.81 75.52
N GLY A 1032 -13.90 -0.08 74.81
CA GLY A 1032 -12.75 -0.95 75.09
C GLY A 1032 -12.58 -2.03 74.00
N SER A 1033 -11.62 -2.95 74.22
CA SER A 1033 -11.40 -4.30 73.62
C SER A 1033 -10.62 -4.51 72.30
N ASN A 1034 -9.48 -5.22 72.49
CA ASN A 1034 -8.61 -6.01 71.61
C ASN A 1034 -9.17 -7.48 71.53
N PRO A 1035 -8.48 -8.57 71.06
CA PRO A 1035 -7.45 -8.82 70.02
C PRO A 1035 -7.75 -10.05 69.10
N GLY A 1036 -6.84 -10.35 68.16
CA GLY A 1036 -6.49 -11.74 67.76
C GLY A 1036 -5.94 -11.82 66.32
N SER A 1037 -4.65 -11.97 66.00
CA SER A 1037 -3.54 -12.88 66.39
C SER A 1037 -3.31 -14.03 65.38
N GLY A 1038 -2.06 -14.18 64.93
CA GLY A 1038 -1.47 -15.42 64.38
C GLY A 1038 -0.88 -15.25 62.98
N SER A 1039 0.41 -14.93 62.79
CA SER A 1039 1.60 -15.82 62.88
C SER A 1039 1.64 -16.86 61.74
N GLY A 1040 2.72 -17.12 61.01
CA GLY A 1040 4.15 -16.75 61.10
C GLY A 1040 4.81 -16.89 59.71
N SER A 1041 5.95 -16.23 59.45
CA SER A 1041 7.33 -16.57 59.86
C SER A 1041 8.05 -17.52 58.88
N GLY A 1042 9.26 -17.12 58.48
CA GLY A 1042 10.26 -17.96 57.79
C GLY A 1042 10.74 -17.33 56.48
N ASN A 1043 11.54 -16.25 56.46
CA ASN A 1043 12.92 -16.08 56.97
C ASN A 1043 13.98 -16.82 56.12
N GLY A 1044 15.02 -16.10 55.68
CA GLY A 1044 16.26 -16.68 55.14
C GLY A 1044 16.83 -15.96 53.91
N THR A 1045 17.36 -14.73 54.03
CA THR A 1045 18.79 -14.41 54.23
C THR A 1045 19.71 -14.60 53.00
N ASN A 1046 20.05 -13.47 52.36
CA ASN A 1046 21.39 -12.83 52.26
C ASN A 1046 22.61 -13.67 51.80
N PRO A 1047 23.81 -13.07 51.52
CA PRO A 1047 24.20 -11.81 50.86
C PRO A 1047 25.33 -12.04 49.81
N GLY A 1048 25.80 -10.97 49.15
CA GLY A 1048 27.22 -10.90 48.72
C GLY A 1048 27.47 -10.16 47.40
N THR A 1049 27.71 -8.84 47.43
CA THR A 1049 29.04 -8.16 47.43
C THR A 1049 29.70 -8.03 46.04
N THR A 1050 29.56 -6.83 45.43
CA THR A 1050 30.59 -5.80 45.09
C THR A 1050 32.00 -6.22 44.61
N PRO A 1051 32.86 -5.29 44.13
CA PRO A 1051 32.75 -4.40 42.96
C PRO A 1051 34.08 -4.40 42.14
N GLY A 1052 34.13 -3.79 40.95
CA GLY A 1052 35.43 -3.55 40.29
C GLY A 1052 35.33 -2.97 38.88
N GLY A 1053 35.83 -1.75 38.71
CA GLY A 1053 35.81 -1.00 37.46
C GLY A 1053 36.89 -1.41 36.45
N GLY A 1054 36.77 -0.85 35.24
CA GLY A 1054 37.73 -1.02 34.16
C GLY A 1054 37.26 -0.39 32.85
N THR A 1055 37.90 0.71 32.47
CA THR A 1055 37.75 1.51 31.26
C THR A 1055 38.03 0.76 29.95
N GLY A 1056 37.36 1.11 28.85
CA GLY A 1056 37.83 0.75 27.50
C GLY A 1056 36.79 0.89 26.37
N THR A 1057 36.90 1.99 25.62
CA THR A 1057 36.64 2.21 24.18
C THR A 1057 36.04 1.09 23.29
N GLY A 1058 35.06 1.46 22.44
CA GLY A 1058 34.98 0.99 21.05
C GLY A 1058 33.70 0.24 20.61
N THR A 1059 32.86 0.95 19.84
CA THR A 1059 32.15 0.55 18.58
C THR A 1059 31.22 -0.68 18.48
N ASP A 1060 30.20 -0.47 17.63
CA ASP A 1060 29.31 -1.40 16.89
C ASP A 1060 28.02 -1.91 17.57
N THR A 1061 26.85 -1.38 17.17
CA THR A 1061 25.97 -1.72 16.02
C THR A 1061 25.06 -2.91 16.31
N GLY A 1062 23.76 -2.60 16.48
CA GLY A 1062 22.68 -3.58 16.49
C GLY A 1062 21.42 -2.94 15.88
N THR A 1063 21.22 -3.17 14.59
CA THR A 1063 20.02 -2.79 13.83
C THR A 1063 18.88 -3.75 14.13
N ASN A 1064 17.75 -3.21 14.58
CA ASN A 1064 16.46 -3.88 14.72
C ASN A 1064 15.56 -3.49 13.53
N PRO A 1065 14.90 -4.42 12.79
CA PRO A 1065 13.98 -4.07 11.71
C PRO A 1065 12.53 -4.08 12.21
N GLY A 1066 11.83 -2.95 12.14
CA GLY A 1066 10.40 -2.92 12.47
C GLY A 1066 9.78 -1.54 12.69
N THR A 1067 9.78 -0.67 11.67
CA THR A 1067 8.89 0.50 11.57
C THR A 1067 8.67 0.83 10.09
N ASN A 1068 7.54 1.46 9.74
CA ASN A 1068 7.28 2.11 8.44
C ASN A 1068 8.57 2.69 7.83
N PRO A 1069 8.78 2.62 6.50
CA PRO A 1069 9.99 3.18 5.90
C PRO A 1069 10.12 4.64 6.32
N PRO A 1070 11.29 5.10 6.80
CA PRO A 1070 11.52 6.52 6.91
C PRO A 1070 11.31 7.07 5.51
N ALA A 1071 10.34 7.97 5.34
CA ALA A 1071 10.32 8.80 4.15
C ALA A 1071 11.58 9.66 4.24
N PHE A 1072 12.68 9.19 3.66
CA PHE A 1072 13.94 9.91 3.65
C PHE A 1072 13.68 11.26 2.97
N PRO A 1073 13.91 12.40 3.65
CA PRO A 1073 13.56 13.70 3.11
C PRO A 1073 14.23 14.01 1.76
N ASP A 1074 15.37 13.38 1.49
CA ASP A 1074 16.18 13.52 0.28
C ASP A 1074 15.80 12.53 -0.85
N VAL A 1075 14.75 11.73 -0.68
CA VAL A 1075 14.30 10.71 -1.66
C VAL A 1075 12.95 11.03 -2.30
N SER A 1076 12.09 11.84 -1.65
CA SER A 1076 10.70 12.11 -2.06
C SER A 1076 10.51 12.65 -3.48
N HIS A 1077 11.54 13.23 -4.08
CA HIS A 1077 11.56 13.74 -5.46
C HIS A 1077 12.74 13.21 -6.29
N HIS A 1078 13.43 12.17 -5.81
CA HIS A 1078 14.61 11.61 -6.47
C HIS A 1078 14.22 10.56 -7.51
N TRP A 1079 14.91 10.51 -8.66
CA TRP A 1079 14.59 9.60 -9.78
C TRP A 1079 14.66 8.11 -9.40
N ALA A 1080 15.50 7.77 -8.41
CA ALA A 1080 15.62 6.42 -7.87
C ALA A 1080 14.65 6.13 -6.69
N GLY A 1081 13.72 7.04 -6.38
CA GLY A 1081 12.91 6.98 -5.15
C GLY A 1081 12.12 5.70 -4.98
N ALA A 1082 11.51 5.19 -6.05
CA ALA A 1082 10.78 3.92 -6.03
C ALA A 1082 11.71 2.72 -5.73
N ALA A 1083 12.87 2.66 -6.38
CA ALA A 1083 13.86 1.60 -6.17
C ALA A 1083 14.44 1.64 -4.75
N ILE A 1084 14.76 2.84 -4.26
CA ILE A 1084 15.24 3.07 -2.89
C ILE A 1084 14.18 2.63 -1.87
N GLY A 1085 12.91 2.98 -2.10
CA GLY A 1085 11.79 2.54 -1.27
C GLY A 1085 11.71 1.02 -1.18
N LYS A 1086 11.68 0.33 -2.34
CA LYS A 1086 11.61 -1.14 -2.44
C LYS A 1086 12.76 -1.83 -1.70
N LEU A 1087 14.00 -1.37 -1.88
CA LEU A 1087 15.16 -1.99 -1.25
C LEU A 1087 15.30 -1.67 0.25
N THR A 1088 14.77 -0.52 0.69
CA THR A 1088 14.73 -0.19 2.12
C THR A 1088 13.69 -1.03 2.84
N GLU A 1089 12.52 -1.24 2.22
CA GLU A 1089 11.47 -2.12 2.74
C GLU A 1089 11.95 -3.57 2.89
N GLN A 1090 12.72 -4.06 1.92
CA GLN A 1090 13.31 -5.41 1.98
C GLN A 1090 14.54 -5.51 2.90
N GLY A 1091 14.95 -4.42 3.55
CA GLY A 1091 16.12 -4.37 4.43
C GLY A 1091 17.46 -4.52 3.72
N ILE A 1092 17.47 -4.52 2.38
CA ILE A 1092 18.68 -4.69 1.54
C ILE A 1092 19.57 -3.45 1.60
N MET A 1093 18.96 -2.26 1.49
CA MET A 1093 19.62 -0.98 1.69
C MET A 1093 19.04 -0.28 2.92
N GLN A 1094 19.85 0.53 3.59
CA GLN A 1094 19.45 1.28 4.79
C GLN A 1094 19.93 2.72 4.67
N GLY A 1095 19.19 3.67 5.28
CA GLY A 1095 19.61 5.06 5.39
C GLY A 1095 20.70 5.27 6.44
N TYR A 1096 21.16 6.52 6.56
CA TYR A 1096 22.14 6.91 7.56
C TYR A 1096 21.48 7.26 8.89
N PRO A 1097 22.22 7.23 10.01
CA PRO A 1097 21.70 7.60 11.33
C PRO A 1097 21.15 9.02 11.43
N ASP A 1098 21.50 9.90 10.48
CA ASP A 1098 20.99 11.28 10.39
C ASP A 1098 19.58 11.39 9.76
N GLY A 1099 18.97 10.25 9.38
CA GLY A 1099 17.64 10.20 8.79
C GLY A 1099 17.60 10.46 7.28
N THR A 1100 18.74 10.52 6.60
CA THR A 1100 18.84 10.67 5.13
C THR A 1100 19.22 9.36 4.43
N PHE A 1101 18.91 9.23 3.13
CA PHE A 1101 19.40 8.10 2.33
C PHE A 1101 20.71 8.39 1.60
N GLN A 1102 20.95 9.66 1.28
CA GLN A 1102 22.04 10.19 0.47
C GLN A 1102 22.14 9.50 -0.91
N PRO A 1103 21.11 9.59 -1.78
CA PRO A 1103 21.05 8.84 -3.04
C PRO A 1103 22.25 9.10 -3.96
N ASP A 1104 22.76 10.33 -3.98
CA ASP A 1104 23.90 10.72 -4.83
C ASP A 1104 25.28 10.49 -4.19
N LYS A 1105 25.34 10.04 -2.93
CA LYS A 1105 26.63 9.75 -2.26
C LYS A 1105 27.33 8.58 -2.95
N LYS A 1106 28.61 8.78 -3.26
CA LYS A 1106 29.52 7.74 -3.77
C LYS A 1106 29.75 6.68 -2.71
N MET A 1107 29.68 5.41 -3.13
CA MET A 1107 29.69 4.28 -2.21
C MET A 1107 31.10 3.76 -2.03
N ASN A 1108 31.47 3.43 -0.79
CA ASN A 1108 32.72 2.70 -0.54
C ASN A 1108 32.51 1.18 -0.64
N ARG A 1109 33.62 0.44 -0.76
CA ARG A 1109 33.61 -1.02 -0.91
C ARG A 1109 32.92 -1.73 0.26
N ALA A 1110 33.13 -1.26 1.50
CA ALA A 1110 32.49 -1.85 2.68
C ALA A 1110 30.95 -1.72 2.64
N GLU A 1111 30.43 -0.53 2.35
CA GLU A 1111 28.99 -0.26 2.17
C GLU A 1111 28.40 -1.17 1.09
N PHE A 1112 29.07 -1.26 -0.06
CA PHE A 1112 28.61 -2.10 -1.16
C PHE A 1112 28.54 -3.59 -0.79
N MET A 1113 29.53 -4.11 -0.05
CA MET A 1113 29.52 -5.52 0.37
C MET A 1113 28.35 -5.83 1.29
N THR A 1114 28.01 -4.93 2.21
CA THR A 1114 26.86 -5.17 3.09
C THR A 1114 25.54 -5.21 2.34
N ILE A 1115 25.43 -4.47 1.22
CA ILE A 1115 24.25 -4.51 0.36
C ILE A 1115 24.18 -5.84 -0.39
N ILE A 1116 25.27 -6.28 -1.03
CA ILE A 1116 25.30 -7.55 -1.76
C ILE A 1116 25.08 -8.74 -0.82
N PHE A 1117 25.67 -8.70 0.37
CA PHE A 1117 25.45 -9.70 1.42
C PHE A 1117 23.97 -9.83 1.80
N ARG A 1118 23.27 -8.71 2.02
CA ARG A 1118 21.83 -8.70 2.34
C ARG A 1118 20.97 -9.09 1.15
N PHE A 1119 21.32 -8.64 -0.05
CA PHE A 1119 20.65 -9.01 -1.30
C PHE A 1119 20.66 -10.53 -1.52
N LEU A 1120 21.80 -11.18 -1.28
CA LEU A 1120 21.95 -12.64 -1.38
C LEU A 1120 21.42 -13.41 -0.16
N LYS A 1121 20.99 -12.71 0.90
CA LYS A 1121 20.50 -13.29 2.16
C LYS A 1121 21.46 -14.34 2.75
N LEU A 1122 22.76 -14.06 2.70
CA LEU A 1122 23.78 -14.96 3.23
C LEU A 1122 23.83 -14.92 4.76
N ASP A 1123 24.22 -16.05 5.38
CA ASP A 1123 24.50 -16.09 6.81
C ASP A 1123 25.84 -15.40 7.12
N THR A 1124 25.93 -14.75 8.28
CA THR A 1124 27.16 -14.11 8.73
C THR A 1124 28.26 -15.15 8.97
N ALA A 1125 29.38 -15.03 8.25
CA ALA A 1125 30.52 -15.91 8.45
C ALA A 1125 31.45 -15.36 9.55
N ALA A 1126 31.57 -16.11 10.66
CA ALA A 1126 32.52 -15.82 11.72
C ALA A 1126 33.94 -16.29 11.35
N GLY A 1127 34.96 -15.46 11.57
CA GLY A 1127 36.37 -15.83 11.37
C GLY A 1127 37.30 -14.66 11.05
N SER A 1128 38.61 -14.90 11.13
CA SER A 1128 39.65 -13.93 10.75
C SER A 1128 39.62 -13.67 9.24
N SER A 1129 39.52 -12.41 8.83
CA SER A 1129 39.57 -12.07 7.40
C SER A 1129 40.93 -12.42 6.79
N LYS A 1130 40.94 -12.83 5.52
CA LYS A 1130 42.19 -13.07 4.77
C LYS A 1130 42.89 -11.78 4.32
N PHE A 1131 42.26 -10.63 4.55
CA PHE A 1131 42.75 -9.31 4.15
C PHE A 1131 43.37 -8.57 5.33
N SER A 1132 44.53 -7.93 5.10
CA SER A 1132 45.29 -7.27 6.17
C SER A 1132 44.63 -6.02 6.75
N ASP A 1133 43.64 -5.45 6.06
CA ASP A 1133 42.95 -4.20 6.38
C ASP A 1133 41.46 -4.38 6.71
N VAL A 1134 41.02 -5.61 6.98
CA VAL A 1134 39.69 -5.94 7.50
C VAL A 1134 39.82 -6.44 8.94
N SER A 1135 39.50 -5.58 9.90
CA SER A 1135 39.55 -5.93 11.33
C SER A 1135 38.37 -6.84 11.71
N GLU A 1136 38.61 -7.85 12.56
CA GLU A 1136 37.61 -8.85 12.95
C GLU A 1136 36.34 -8.27 13.59
N GLY A 1137 36.42 -7.09 14.20
CA GLY A 1137 35.30 -6.38 14.82
C GLY A 1137 34.68 -5.26 13.98
N ALA A 1138 35.02 -5.13 12.69
CA ALA A 1138 34.40 -4.09 11.86
C ALA A 1138 32.99 -4.51 11.41
N TRP A 1139 32.03 -3.58 11.41
CA TRP A 1139 30.62 -3.80 11.01
C TRP A 1139 30.43 -4.51 9.66
N TYR A 1140 31.39 -4.41 8.73
CA TYR A 1140 31.36 -5.05 7.42
C TYR A 1140 32.16 -6.37 7.34
N ALA A 1141 32.91 -6.75 8.37
CA ALA A 1141 33.84 -7.88 8.33
C ALA A 1141 33.11 -9.21 8.04
N GLY A 1142 31.97 -9.45 8.70
CA GLY A 1142 31.15 -10.64 8.45
C GLY A 1142 30.62 -10.72 7.02
N SER A 1143 30.18 -9.59 6.46
CA SER A 1143 29.71 -9.51 5.07
C SER A 1143 30.83 -9.77 4.06
N VAL A 1144 32.02 -9.19 4.28
CA VAL A 1144 33.20 -9.41 3.43
C VAL A 1144 33.61 -10.88 3.47
N ASN A 1145 33.68 -11.49 4.65
CA ASN A 1145 34.08 -12.88 4.80
C ASN A 1145 33.09 -13.85 4.14
N ALA A 1146 31.79 -13.60 4.27
CA ALA A 1146 30.75 -14.41 3.61
C ALA A 1146 30.88 -14.35 2.07
N LEU A 1147 31.01 -13.15 1.49
CA LEU A 1147 31.16 -12.98 0.04
C LEU A 1147 32.49 -13.53 -0.51
N VAL A 1148 33.53 -13.59 0.33
CA VAL A 1148 34.78 -14.27 0.00
C VAL A 1148 34.60 -15.78 -0.04
N ASN A 1149 33.86 -16.36 0.92
CA ASN A 1149 33.61 -17.80 0.99
C ASN A 1149 32.78 -18.29 -0.20
N GLU A 1150 31.83 -17.48 -0.66
CA GLU A 1150 31.02 -17.73 -1.87
C GLU A 1150 31.81 -17.50 -3.18
N GLY A 1151 33.08 -17.10 -3.11
CA GLY A 1151 33.91 -16.85 -4.30
C GLY A 1151 33.52 -15.60 -5.10
N ILE A 1152 32.63 -14.76 -4.58
CA ILE A 1152 32.16 -13.54 -5.23
C ILE A 1152 33.26 -12.47 -5.21
N VAL A 1153 34.03 -12.38 -4.12
CA VAL A 1153 35.05 -11.34 -3.92
C VAL A 1153 36.42 -11.92 -3.54
N SER A 1154 37.48 -11.40 -4.16
CA SER A 1154 38.86 -11.90 -4.00
C SER A 1154 39.86 -10.90 -3.40
N GLY A 1155 39.50 -9.61 -3.26
CA GLY A 1155 40.40 -8.53 -2.82
C GLY A 1155 41.49 -8.17 -3.85
N PHE A 1156 42.46 -7.38 -3.45
CA PHE A 1156 43.55 -6.90 -4.30
C PHE A 1156 44.82 -7.77 -4.19
N ALA A 1157 45.69 -7.70 -5.21
CA ALA A 1157 46.90 -8.50 -5.30
C ALA A 1157 47.92 -8.25 -4.17
N ASP A 1158 47.82 -7.10 -3.50
CA ASP A 1158 48.66 -6.72 -2.34
C ASP A 1158 48.16 -7.33 -1.01
N GLY A 1159 47.08 -8.13 -1.04
CA GLY A 1159 46.49 -8.74 0.16
C GLY A 1159 45.51 -7.83 0.91
N SER A 1160 45.17 -6.66 0.37
CA SER A 1160 44.20 -5.74 0.96
C SER A 1160 42.79 -5.88 0.36
N PHE A 1161 41.77 -5.39 1.07
CA PHE A 1161 40.38 -5.27 0.63
C PHE A 1161 40.00 -3.83 0.25
N LYS A 1162 40.64 -2.85 0.90
CA LYS A 1162 40.45 -1.40 0.79
C LYS A 1162 39.00 -0.96 1.13
N PRO A 1163 38.50 -1.24 2.35
CA PRO A 1163 37.09 -1.06 2.71
C PRO A 1163 36.57 0.38 2.54
N SER A 1164 37.41 1.38 2.80
CA SER A 1164 37.05 2.80 2.68
C SER A 1164 37.23 3.39 1.27
N GLN A 1165 37.78 2.62 0.32
CA GLN A 1165 37.94 3.08 -1.06
C GLN A 1165 36.56 3.14 -1.73
N GLU A 1166 36.29 4.20 -2.49
CA GLU A 1166 35.12 4.28 -3.36
C GLU A 1166 35.17 3.15 -4.40
N ILE A 1167 34.04 2.50 -4.64
CA ILE A 1167 33.95 1.41 -5.60
C ILE A 1167 33.62 1.96 -6.99
N THR A 1168 34.41 1.56 -7.98
CA THR A 1168 34.15 1.95 -9.39
C THR A 1168 32.97 1.17 -9.95
N ARG A 1169 32.37 1.68 -11.03
CA ARG A 1169 31.25 1.01 -11.71
C ARG A 1169 31.64 -0.37 -12.23
N GLU A 1170 32.81 -0.49 -12.85
CA GLU A 1170 33.29 -1.79 -13.35
C GLU A 1170 33.58 -2.80 -12.23
N GLU A 1171 34.06 -2.36 -11.07
CA GLU A 1171 34.21 -3.22 -9.89
C GLU A 1171 32.85 -3.68 -9.36
N ALA A 1172 31.87 -2.77 -9.27
CA ALA A 1172 30.52 -3.10 -8.80
C ALA A 1172 29.83 -4.11 -9.72
N PHE A 1173 29.97 -3.96 -11.03
CA PHE A 1173 29.38 -4.86 -12.02
C PHE A 1173 29.98 -6.25 -12.00
N VAL A 1174 31.29 -6.38 -11.82
CA VAL A 1174 31.92 -7.72 -11.67
C VAL A 1174 31.41 -8.45 -10.45
N ILE A 1175 31.21 -7.74 -9.34
CA ILE A 1175 30.71 -8.35 -8.10
C ILE A 1175 29.24 -8.75 -8.26
N LEU A 1176 28.40 -7.87 -8.83
CA LEU A 1176 27.00 -8.17 -9.12
C LEU A 1176 26.86 -9.35 -10.07
N TYR A 1177 27.62 -9.35 -11.16
CA TYR A 1177 27.64 -10.46 -12.11
C TYR A 1177 28.00 -11.77 -11.43
N ARG A 1178 29.07 -11.82 -10.64
CA ARG A 1178 29.45 -13.04 -9.90
C ARG A 1178 28.38 -13.49 -8.91
N ALA A 1179 27.70 -12.55 -8.27
CA ALA A 1179 26.62 -12.84 -7.34
C ALA A 1179 25.41 -13.53 -8.02
N ILE A 1180 25.16 -13.26 -9.31
CA ILE A 1180 23.96 -13.74 -10.02
C ILE A 1180 24.25 -14.63 -11.21
N LYS A 1181 25.51 -14.86 -11.60
CA LYS A 1181 25.88 -15.55 -12.86
C LYS A 1181 25.23 -16.93 -13.00
N GLY A 1182 24.99 -17.64 -11.90
CA GLY A 1182 24.31 -18.94 -11.90
C GLY A 1182 22.79 -18.88 -12.10
N GLN A 1183 22.19 -17.70 -12.04
CA GLN A 1183 20.76 -17.43 -12.20
C GLN A 1183 20.43 -16.81 -13.55
N LEU A 1184 21.43 -16.29 -14.27
CA LEU A 1184 21.25 -15.80 -15.63
C LEU A 1184 21.01 -17.02 -16.56
N ALA A 1185 19.83 -17.13 -17.15
CA ALA A 1185 19.54 -18.15 -18.16
C ALA A 1185 20.53 -18.02 -19.34
N ALA A 1186 20.86 -19.13 -20.00
CA ALA A 1186 21.66 -19.10 -21.23
C ALA A 1186 20.82 -18.47 -22.36
N GLY A 1187 20.76 -17.14 -22.39
CA GLY A 1187 20.10 -16.35 -23.40
C GLY A 1187 20.95 -16.26 -24.66
N THR A 1188 20.29 -16.36 -25.81
CA THR A 1188 20.83 -15.98 -27.12
C THR A 1188 21.32 -14.54 -27.09
N THR A 1189 22.53 -14.33 -27.59
CA THR A 1189 23.15 -13.03 -27.84
C THR A 1189 22.27 -12.18 -28.75
N SER A 1190 21.44 -11.32 -28.19
CA SER A 1190 20.63 -10.33 -28.90
C SER A 1190 20.57 -9.07 -28.06
N GLY A 1191 21.57 -8.20 -28.20
CA GLY A 1191 21.67 -6.97 -27.45
C GLY A 1191 22.73 -6.05 -28.05
N GLU A 1192 22.25 -5.01 -28.71
CA GLU A 1192 23.02 -3.98 -29.37
C GLU A 1192 23.70 -3.04 -28.35
N GLY A 1193 24.71 -2.30 -28.83
CA GLY A 1193 25.16 -1.08 -28.17
C GLY A 1193 26.34 -1.28 -27.22
N GLY A 1194 27.53 -1.48 -27.78
CA GLY A 1194 28.75 -1.25 -27.02
C GLY A 1194 28.74 0.18 -26.46
N PHE A 1195 29.01 0.33 -25.16
CA PHE A 1195 29.13 1.64 -24.53
C PHE A 1195 30.18 2.49 -25.28
N LYS A 1196 29.95 3.80 -25.39
CA LYS A 1196 30.83 4.75 -26.09
C LYS A 1196 32.28 4.70 -25.60
N ASP A 1197 32.46 4.38 -24.33
CA ASP A 1197 33.73 4.22 -23.62
C ASP A 1197 34.04 2.75 -23.30
N SER A 1198 33.53 1.81 -24.10
CA SER A 1198 33.80 0.37 -23.98
C SER A 1198 35.29 0.03 -24.00
N GLY A 1199 36.10 0.80 -24.75
CA GLY A 1199 37.56 0.69 -24.75
C GLY A 1199 38.24 1.12 -23.44
N SER A 1200 37.50 1.75 -22.52
CA SER A 1200 37.96 2.09 -21.17
C SER A 1200 37.51 1.05 -20.12
N ILE A 1201 36.73 0.04 -20.51
CA ILE A 1201 36.37 -1.07 -19.62
C ILE A 1201 37.59 -1.96 -19.48
N SER A 1202 38.01 -2.22 -18.26
CA SER A 1202 39.10 -3.14 -18.01
C SER A 1202 38.79 -4.53 -18.53
N ALA A 1203 39.78 -5.24 -19.10
CA ALA A 1203 39.59 -6.57 -19.66
C ALA A 1203 38.99 -7.60 -18.67
N TRP A 1204 39.24 -7.43 -17.36
CA TRP A 1204 38.68 -8.27 -16.30
C TRP A 1204 37.20 -7.99 -15.98
N ALA A 1205 36.67 -6.85 -16.43
CA ALA A 1205 35.28 -6.44 -16.23
C ALA A 1205 34.40 -6.60 -17.47
N ALA A 1206 35.00 -6.79 -18.65
CA ALA A 1206 34.30 -6.83 -19.93
C ALA A 1206 33.16 -7.87 -19.96
N GLU A 1207 33.39 -9.10 -19.50
CA GLU A 1207 32.37 -10.16 -19.45
C GLU A 1207 31.19 -9.76 -18.56
N ALA A 1208 31.46 -9.21 -17.37
CA ALA A 1208 30.42 -8.83 -16.43
C ALA A 1208 29.58 -7.65 -16.93
N VAL A 1209 30.24 -6.64 -17.50
CA VAL A 1209 29.55 -5.48 -18.07
C VAL A 1209 28.68 -5.91 -19.25
N GLN A 1210 29.19 -6.78 -20.12
CA GLN A 1210 28.42 -7.30 -21.25
C GLN A 1210 27.22 -8.11 -20.78
N ALA A 1211 27.42 -9.08 -19.89
CA ALA A 1211 26.34 -9.93 -19.42
C ALA A 1211 25.23 -9.15 -18.68
N LEU A 1212 25.60 -8.16 -17.85
CA LEU A 1212 24.59 -7.32 -17.20
C LEU A 1212 23.87 -6.40 -18.19
N ALA A 1213 24.53 -5.96 -19.27
CA ALA A 1213 23.91 -5.15 -20.31
C ALA A 1213 22.95 -5.98 -21.17
N ASP A 1214 23.35 -7.19 -21.55
CA ASP A 1214 22.54 -8.12 -22.37
C ASP A 1214 21.22 -8.50 -21.68
N HIS A 1215 21.24 -8.57 -20.35
CA HIS A 1215 20.05 -8.81 -19.54
C HIS A 1215 19.28 -7.52 -19.20
N GLY A 1216 19.65 -6.34 -19.71
CA GLY A 1216 18.92 -5.08 -19.45
C GLY A 1216 19.09 -4.52 -18.02
N LEU A 1217 19.97 -5.13 -17.22
CA LEU A 1217 20.25 -4.76 -15.84
C LEU A 1217 21.03 -3.44 -15.74
N ILE A 1218 21.91 -3.18 -16.72
CA ILE A 1218 22.61 -1.90 -16.87
C ILE A 1218 22.41 -1.32 -18.27
N SER A 1219 22.31 0.01 -18.38
CA SER A 1219 22.05 0.71 -19.65
C SER A 1219 22.96 1.92 -19.90
N GLY A 1220 24.01 2.12 -19.08
CA GLY A 1220 24.87 3.30 -19.18
C GLY A 1220 24.20 4.62 -18.79
N TYR A 1221 24.90 5.74 -19.00
CA TYR A 1221 24.40 7.09 -18.83
C TYR A 1221 23.74 7.59 -20.13
N LYS A 1222 22.94 8.66 -20.03
CA LYS A 1222 22.26 9.30 -21.18
C LYS A 1222 23.20 9.76 -22.30
N ASP A 1223 24.50 9.90 -22.02
CA ASP A 1223 25.54 10.25 -23.00
C ASP A 1223 26.14 9.03 -23.74
N GLY A 1224 25.58 7.83 -23.50
CA GLY A 1224 25.98 6.57 -24.11
C GLY A 1224 27.22 5.93 -23.49
N SER A 1225 27.76 6.49 -22.41
CA SER A 1225 28.93 5.93 -21.71
C SER A 1225 28.55 5.09 -20.49
N ILE A 1226 29.40 4.13 -20.11
CA ILE A 1226 29.25 3.36 -18.87
C ILE A 1226 30.12 3.91 -17.73
N LYS A 1227 31.10 4.76 -18.04
CA LYS A 1227 32.06 5.40 -17.12
C LYS A 1227 32.68 4.38 -16.17
N PRO A 1228 33.35 3.35 -16.69
CA PRO A 1228 33.73 2.16 -15.91
C PRO A 1228 34.58 2.50 -14.69
N GLU A 1229 35.50 3.46 -14.82
CA GLU A 1229 36.39 3.92 -13.74
C GLU A 1229 35.74 4.90 -12.74
N GLN A 1230 34.52 5.39 -13.01
CA GLN A 1230 33.85 6.34 -12.11
C GLN A 1230 33.27 5.62 -10.89
N SER A 1231 33.32 6.26 -9.72
CA SER A 1231 32.65 5.76 -8.51
C SER A 1231 31.13 5.68 -8.68
N ILE A 1232 30.54 4.56 -8.32
CA ILE A 1232 29.09 4.36 -8.36
C ILE A 1232 28.41 4.98 -7.12
N ASN A 1233 27.21 5.55 -7.28
CA ASN A 1233 26.43 6.09 -6.17
C ASN A 1233 25.33 5.13 -5.68
N ARG A 1234 24.72 5.48 -4.55
CA ARG A 1234 23.69 4.67 -3.88
C ARG A 1234 22.42 4.52 -4.71
N ALA A 1235 21.98 5.56 -5.41
CA ALA A 1235 20.81 5.53 -6.28
C ALA A 1235 21.00 4.59 -7.48
N GLU A 1236 22.18 4.58 -8.09
CA GLU A 1236 22.52 3.69 -9.20
C GLU A 1236 22.55 2.22 -8.77
N ILE A 1237 23.13 1.93 -7.61
CA ILE A 1237 23.06 0.57 -7.05
C ILE A 1237 21.61 0.17 -6.73
N ALA A 1238 20.83 1.11 -6.17
CA ALA A 1238 19.45 0.84 -5.83
C ALA A 1238 18.62 0.45 -7.06
N THR A 1239 18.79 1.14 -8.19
CA THR A 1239 18.04 0.82 -9.40
C THR A 1239 18.49 -0.50 -10.04
N ILE A 1240 19.79 -0.82 -10.02
CA ILE A 1240 20.29 -2.09 -10.55
C ILE A 1240 19.78 -3.28 -9.72
N ILE A 1241 19.86 -3.21 -8.40
CA ILE A 1241 19.37 -4.29 -7.52
C ILE A 1241 17.85 -4.40 -7.58
N ALA A 1242 17.12 -3.28 -7.69
CA ALA A 1242 15.67 -3.33 -7.86
C ALA A 1242 15.23 -4.02 -9.16
N LYS A 1243 15.97 -3.81 -10.26
CA LYS A 1243 15.78 -4.55 -11.53
C LYS A 1243 16.10 -6.04 -11.39
N LEU A 1244 17.20 -6.38 -10.72
CA LEU A 1244 17.55 -7.78 -10.44
C LEU A 1244 16.44 -8.52 -9.68
N LEU A 1245 15.84 -7.86 -8.69
CA LEU A 1245 14.71 -8.43 -7.95
C LEU A 1245 13.44 -8.53 -8.78
N GLN A 1246 13.32 -7.81 -9.89
CA GLN A 1246 12.20 -7.89 -10.82
C GLN A 1246 12.36 -9.04 -11.82
N GLU A 1247 13.61 -9.39 -12.20
CA GLU A 1247 13.89 -10.54 -13.09
C GLU A 1247 13.87 -11.89 -12.37
N GLN A 1248 14.11 -11.92 -11.05
CA GLN A 1248 14.00 -13.12 -10.22
C GLN A 1248 12.55 -13.45 -9.79
N GLN A 1249 11.61 -12.55 -10.07
CA GLN A 1249 10.17 -12.68 -9.83
C GLN A 1249 9.48 -13.04 -11.13
#